data_AF-W9P407-F1
#
_entry.id   AF-W9P407-F1
#
_cell.length_a   1.000
_cell.length_b   1.000
_cell.length_c   1.000
_cell.angle_alpha   90.00
_cell.angle_beta   90.00
_cell.angle_gamma   90.00
#
_symmetry.space_group_name_H-M   'P 1'
#
loop_
_entity.id
_entity.type
_entity.pdbx_description
1 polymer ?
#
loop_
_entity_poly.entity_id
_entity_poly.type
_entity_poly.pdbx_seq_one_letter_code
_entity_poly.pdbx_strand_id
1 'polypeptide(L)'
;MATGDEYVPSGINISIIERNASQDPERRRFHDFLGIPVYNATQVCTLILDLHAGTPSSIEQRTPEDLVKDALYIFRNRDEFGSDRASDMYFSVVNQGHYSRRKDQIYIIDHKSQPSLVEKYKDTPKNPFYVLDELYMACMRGYDLITQKVFLEWLLKSPSISTVPILLRDHYTTPEWVFLRDTDVTDLLAVLEQACKYDTLSPRLMQAVPELRVNCSDGNRRPLAELAIPTKEMLRLCPHLDFADLREPERWGFLSRFGILTRPNTVAMLRELELLADLPADSVDKDAVHECYRVLNRSSKQEHNLILQAFSSKPLVFKARPQPAWIRQDLCVWNAPPVLKHVTRLITRYGDCQTLFFYCLGIQSASIKHVADELCSFQEGRNEDIAQRCEELLLILERYLSQETEFTAHHFLRIRHARVFPVSEAGKEPQAVVLRALQDDDWYIPDKMTLEMDFRNKVNLLAFSVRSIEKLKFLWTKLNCQRLFLSHAVDVAIEPRGDKRRDLSREAELQTRVTYITCLNTSVTTGPPRVPPVRVWGIDSIVKVSRLHSIKVERHDTLVTFDEKADFTEVYFLMVIPEEHREQAIFTLADFFCRRYDVISEDNNLLNHLLRAPVEALASIMLSNNRFPPDDDIHRHKAADERTPDEMDLDDLEELGEQEGGHVQRQSNDLSPPTQYSLRDLVPSLASRSQKVTASAQNFRISKRFKQLSSPQERAKRERLQKLLLTMGNPLSTLPVISIQDDPPCSTALSRERHEAPPELTALSTAQQVRTREIGSLGELFVHTLFGRYIDDWSFENWTSKLRVENGYQPFTLPEGQFADFTYLDRSGDMRAFLQVAGVELNPEWSRSTTYHVEVKTTTVDDKEPFFVSQNQVNMMRSYANDPNNAYIIMRVSQVNNESPELKCYSNPWLLHLEGTLQFASASGYQVYEARLSAPTHD
;
A
#
# COMPACT_ATOMS: atom_id res chain seq x y z
N MET A 1 39.31 -44.74 -63.98
CA MET A 1 39.97 -44.26 -65.20
C MET A 1 40.69 -42.97 -64.85
N ALA A 2 42.03 -42.90 -64.95
CA ALA A 2 42.77 -41.67 -64.65
C ALA A 2 42.84 -40.77 -65.90
N THR A 3 42.34 -39.54 -65.80
CA THR A 3 42.31 -38.55 -66.90
C THR A 3 43.28 -37.41 -66.61
N GLY A 4 44.18 -37.12 -67.55
CA GLY A 4 45.25 -36.11 -67.38
C GLY A 4 46.47 -36.64 -66.63
N ASP A 5 47.61 -35.98 -66.80
CA ASP A 5 48.80 -36.19 -65.97
C ASP A 5 48.58 -35.49 -64.64
N GLU A 6 48.65 -36.23 -63.54
CA GLU A 6 48.41 -35.68 -62.21
C GLU A 6 49.63 -34.85 -61.79
N TYR A 7 49.45 -33.54 -61.73
CA TYR A 7 50.52 -32.59 -61.41
C TYR A 7 50.92 -32.70 -59.93
N VAL A 8 52.06 -33.36 -59.68
CA VAL A 8 52.75 -33.32 -58.39
C VAL A 8 53.44 -31.96 -58.23
N PRO A 9 53.30 -31.26 -57.09
CA PRO A 9 54.02 -30.01 -56.83
C PRO A 9 55.55 -30.17 -56.91
N SER A 10 56.24 -29.10 -57.33
CA SER A 10 57.69 -29.12 -57.51
C SER A 10 58.42 -29.37 -56.18
N GLY A 11 59.59 -30.00 -56.24
CA GLY A 11 60.41 -30.27 -55.05
C GLY A 11 59.90 -31.38 -54.13
N ILE A 12 58.74 -31.99 -54.41
CA ILE A 12 58.31 -33.21 -53.73
C ILE A 12 59.08 -34.40 -54.29
N ASN A 13 59.90 -35.05 -53.45
CA ASN A 13 60.76 -36.16 -53.85
C ASN A 13 59.98 -37.48 -53.96
N ILE A 14 59.26 -37.66 -55.07
CA ILE A 14 58.57 -38.89 -55.42
C ILE A 14 58.91 -39.29 -56.87
N SER A 15 59.26 -40.57 -57.07
CA SER A 15 59.50 -41.14 -58.39
C SER A 15 58.27 -41.93 -58.83
N ILE A 16 57.58 -41.44 -59.87
CA ILE A 16 56.37 -42.08 -60.41
C ILE A 16 56.74 -42.85 -61.68
N ILE A 17 56.30 -44.10 -61.77
CA ILE A 17 56.47 -44.92 -62.98
C ILE A 17 55.68 -44.31 -64.13
N GLU A 18 56.33 -44.07 -65.27
CA GLU A 18 55.69 -43.53 -66.47
C GLU A 18 54.38 -44.27 -66.79
N ARG A 19 53.34 -43.50 -67.17
CA ARG A 19 52.01 -44.01 -67.49
C ARG A 19 52.04 -45.18 -68.48
N ASN A 20 52.89 -45.11 -69.49
CA ASN A 20 53.01 -46.16 -70.50
C ASN A 20 53.63 -47.45 -69.93
N ALA A 21 54.58 -47.32 -69.00
CA ALA A 21 55.21 -48.45 -68.33
C ALA A 21 54.34 -49.07 -67.21
N SER A 22 53.41 -48.32 -66.63
CA SER A 22 52.46 -48.81 -65.60
C SER A 22 51.17 -49.42 -66.17
N GLN A 23 50.86 -49.21 -67.46
CA GLN A 23 49.76 -49.87 -68.17
C GLN A 23 50.17 -51.18 -68.85
N ASP A 24 51.46 -51.43 -69.04
CA ASP A 24 51.99 -52.71 -69.55
C ASP A 24 51.81 -53.82 -68.48
N PRO A 25 51.11 -54.93 -68.79
CA PRO A 25 50.80 -55.97 -67.80
C PRO A 25 52.02 -56.70 -67.23
N GLU A 26 53.06 -56.92 -68.04
CA GLU A 26 54.27 -57.66 -67.62
C GLU A 26 55.19 -56.74 -66.80
N ARG A 27 55.31 -55.47 -67.20
CA ARG A 27 56.01 -54.48 -66.38
C ARG A 27 55.31 -54.24 -65.04
N ARG A 28 53.97 -54.16 -65.01
CA ARG A 28 53.21 -54.06 -63.76
C ARG A 28 53.53 -55.23 -62.82
N ARG A 29 53.47 -56.47 -63.30
CA ARG A 29 53.87 -57.67 -62.51
C ARG A 29 55.29 -57.56 -61.96
N PHE A 30 56.23 -57.03 -62.75
CA PHE A 30 57.61 -56.82 -62.31
C PHE A 30 57.72 -55.71 -61.25
N HIS A 31 56.99 -54.60 -61.38
CA HIS A 31 56.94 -53.54 -60.38
C HIS A 31 56.30 -54.01 -59.05
N ASP A 32 55.23 -54.80 -59.13
CA ASP A 32 54.58 -55.44 -57.98
C ASP A 32 55.56 -56.40 -57.27
N PHE A 33 56.33 -57.20 -58.03
CA PHE A 33 57.38 -58.08 -57.50
C PHE A 33 58.52 -57.31 -56.80
N LEU A 34 58.90 -56.14 -57.33
CA LEU A 34 59.86 -55.23 -56.69
C LEU A 34 59.28 -54.51 -55.46
N GLY A 35 58.01 -54.70 -55.13
CA GLY A 35 57.34 -54.05 -54.00
C GLY A 35 57.07 -52.56 -54.20
N ILE A 36 57.05 -52.08 -55.46
CA ILE A 36 56.76 -50.67 -55.74
C ILE A 36 55.26 -50.44 -55.51
N PRO A 37 54.86 -49.55 -54.58
CA PRO A 37 53.45 -49.36 -54.25
C PRO A 37 52.69 -48.69 -55.39
N VAL A 38 51.39 -48.99 -55.48
CA VAL A 38 50.47 -48.25 -56.35
C VAL A 38 50.47 -46.78 -55.93
N TYR A 39 50.61 -45.88 -56.92
CA TYR A 39 50.52 -44.44 -56.70
C TYR A 39 49.19 -44.07 -56.02
N ASN A 40 49.28 -43.30 -54.95
CA ASN A 40 48.13 -42.75 -54.24
C ASN A 40 48.43 -41.27 -53.91
N ALA A 41 47.47 -40.37 -54.22
CA ALA A 41 47.57 -38.96 -53.88
C ALA A 41 47.87 -38.72 -52.39
N THR A 42 47.41 -39.61 -51.49
CA THR A 42 47.73 -39.60 -50.06
C THR A 42 49.23 -39.68 -49.76
N GLN A 43 50.03 -40.35 -50.60
CA GLN A 43 51.50 -40.38 -50.47
C GLN A 43 52.08 -38.99 -50.75
N VAL A 44 51.63 -38.33 -51.82
CA VAL A 44 52.05 -36.97 -52.16
C VAL A 44 51.61 -35.97 -51.10
N CYS A 45 50.37 -36.08 -50.60
CA CYS A 45 49.87 -35.28 -49.48
C CYS A 45 50.72 -35.44 -48.21
N THR A 46 51.14 -36.67 -47.89
CA THR A 46 52.01 -36.94 -46.74
C THR A 46 53.38 -36.29 -46.93
N LEU A 47 54.01 -36.46 -48.09
CA LEU A 47 55.31 -35.83 -48.39
C LEU A 47 55.27 -34.30 -48.37
N ILE A 48 54.19 -33.69 -48.86
CA ILE A 48 53.94 -32.24 -48.74
C ILE A 48 53.87 -31.82 -47.26
N LEU A 49 53.07 -32.54 -46.46
CA LEU A 49 52.87 -32.21 -45.04
C LEU A 49 54.13 -32.46 -44.20
N ASP A 50 54.94 -33.47 -44.52
CA ASP A 50 56.24 -33.71 -43.90
C ASP A 50 57.27 -32.62 -44.27
N LEU A 51 57.27 -32.16 -45.52
CA LEU A 51 58.09 -31.02 -45.97
C LEU A 51 57.72 -29.74 -45.21
N HIS A 52 56.43 -29.43 -45.07
CA HIS A 52 55.98 -28.32 -44.23
C HIS A 52 56.18 -28.56 -42.73
N ALA A 53 56.27 -29.82 -42.28
CA ALA A 53 56.56 -30.16 -40.88
C ALA A 53 58.04 -29.96 -40.49
N GLY A 54 58.95 -29.98 -41.47
CA GLY A 54 60.38 -29.78 -41.30
C GLY A 54 60.81 -28.38 -40.83
N THR A 55 62.12 -28.15 -40.88
CA THR A 55 62.74 -26.87 -40.47
C THR A 55 62.33 -25.71 -41.38
N PRO A 56 62.25 -24.46 -40.87
CA PRO A 56 61.94 -23.28 -41.68
C PRO A 56 62.80 -23.14 -42.94
N SER A 57 64.10 -23.49 -42.86
CA SER A 57 65.02 -23.43 -43.99
C SER A 57 64.70 -24.38 -45.15
N SER A 58 63.88 -25.42 -44.94
CA SER A 58 63.34 -26.26 -46.02
C SER A 58 62.25 -25.55 -46.82
N ILE A 59 61.64 -24.50 -46.24
CA ILE A 59 60.56 -23.71 -46.83
C ILE A 59 61.09 -22.38 -47.38
N GLU A 60 62.17 -21.83 -46.82
CA GLU A 60 62.90 -20.67 -47.39
C GLU A 60 63.37 -20.91 -48.84
N GLN A 61 63.48 -22.17 -49.27
CA GLN A 61 63.86 -22.56 -50.64
C GLN A 61 62.66 -22.70 -51.60
N ARG A 62 61.40 -22.64 -51.11
CA ARG A 62 60.19 -22.72 -51.95
C ARG A 62 59.74 -21.32 -52.37
N THR A 63 59.30 -21.16 -53.62
CA THR A 63 58.72 -19.90 -54.08
C THR A 63 57.27 -19.75 -53.58
N PRO A 64 56.70 -18.53 -53.57
CA PRO A 64 55.28 -18.31 -53.32
C PRO A 64 54.36 -19.22 -54.14
N GLU A 65 54.65 -19.42 -55.43
CA GLU A 65 53.88 -20.27 -56.34
C GLU A 65 53.93 -21.75 -55.96
N ASP A 66 55.04 -22.22 -55.38
CA ASP A 66 55.17 -23.60 -54.93
C ASP A 66 54.33 -23.84 -53.66
N LEU A 67 54.34 -22.91 -52.70
CA LEU A 67 53.43 -22.95 -51.53
C LEU A 67 51.95 -22.87 -51.92
N VAL A 68 51.62 -22.18 -53.01
CA VAL A 68 50.27 -22.16 -53.58
C VAL A 68 49.89 -23.50 -54.18
N LYS A 69 50.78 -24.11 -54.98
CA LYS A 69 50.54 -25.45 -55.58
C LYS A 69 50.40 -26.53 -54.51
N ASP A 70 51.20 -26.49 -53.45
CA ASP A 70 51.14 -27.43 -52.33
C ASP A 70 49.75 -27.41 -51.68
N ALA A 71 49.28 -26.23 -51.27
CA ALA A 71 47.97 -26.08 -50.62
C ALA A 71 46.82 -26.47 -51.56
N LEU A 72 46.91 -26.14 -52.86
CA LEU A 72 45.91 -26.54 -53.84
C LEU A 72 45.89 -28.06 -54.08
N TYR A 73 47.05 -28.72 -54.02
CA TYR A 73 47.13 -30.18 -54.12
C TYR A 73 46.49 -30.86 -52.89
N ILE A 74 46.77 -30.36 -51.68
CA ILE A 74 46.11 -30.82 -50.45
C ILE A 74 44.60 -30.57 -50.51
N PHE A 75 44.15 -29.37 -50.92
CA PHE A 75 42.72 -29.05 -51.02
C PHE A 75 41.96 -29.95 -52.01
N ARG A 76 42.56 -30.28 -53.16
CA ARG A 76 41.95 -31.18 -54.15
C ARG A 76 41.76 -32.59 -53.59
N ASN A 77 42.68 -33.06 -52.75
CA ASN A 77 42.70 -34.41 -52.17
C ASN A 77 42.25 -34.46 -50.70
N ARG A 78 41.62 -33.39 -50.19
CA ARG A 78 41.25 -33.21 -48.76
C ARG A 78 40.36 -34.33 -48.20
N ASP A 79 39.54 -34.95 -49.05
CA ASP A 79 38.55 -35.95 -48.65
C ASP A 79 39.23 -37.33 -48.38
N GLU A 80 40.43 -37.57 -48.92
CA GLU A 80 41.24 -38.79 -48.73
C GLU A 80 42.12 -38.74 -47.46
N PHE A 81 42.32 -37.57 -46.84
CA PHE A 81 43.30 -37.39 -45.76
C PHE A 81 42.83 -36.54 -44.56
N GLY A 82 41.52 -36.28 -44.47
CA GLY A 82 40.90 -35.51 -43.40
C GLY A 82 40.85 -34.01 -43.70
N SER A 83 39.67 -33.42 -43.55
CA SER A 83 39.35 -32.11 -44.14
C SER A 83 40.02 -30.89 -43.53
N ASP A 84 40.78 -31.04 -42.43
CA ASP A 84 41.12 -29.94 -41.52
C ASP A 84 42.64 -29.67 -41.43
N ARG A 85 43.47 -30.33 -42.26
CA ARG A 85 44.94 -30.23 -42.23
C ARG A 85 45.56 -28.94 -42.81
N ALA A 86 44.76 -27.94 -43.16
CA ALA A 86 45.24 -26.64 -43.63
C ALA A 86 46.21 -25.97 -42.63
N SER A 87 45.92 -26.10 -41.32
CA SER A 87 46.72 -25.54 -40.22
C SER A 87 48.15 -26.10 -40.11
N ASP A 88 48.44 -27.25 -40.73
CA ASP A 88 49.75 -27.89 -40.68
C ASP A 88 50.73 -27.39 -41.74
N MET A 89 50.33 -26.49 -42.65
CA MET A 89 51.14 -26.05 -43.80
C MET A 89 51.78 -24.66 -43.59
N TYR A 90 52.79 -24.35 -44.40
CA TYR A 90 53.21 -22.96 -44.63
C TYR A 90 52.40 -22.39 -45.80
N PHE A 91 51.89 -21.17 -45.64
CA PHE A 91 51.22 -20.41 -46.70
C PHE A 91 52.10 -19.25 -47.17
N SER A 92 51.98 -18.89 -48.45
CA SER A 92 52.47 -17.58 -48.93
C SER A 92 51.62 -16.46 -48.32
N VAL A 93 52.28 -15.44 -47.79
CA VAL A 93 51.62 -14.28 -47.17
C VAL A 93 52.35 -13.00 -47.54
N VAL A 94 51.66 -11.86 -47.44
CA VAL A 94 52.22 -10.54 -47.70
C VAL A 94 52.16 -9.70 -46.41
N ASN A 95 53.32 -9.40 -45.83
CA ASN A 95 53.47 -8.31 -44.84
C ASN A 95 54.93 -7.83 -44.79
N GLN A 96 55.19 -6.59 -45.23
CA GLN A 96 56.43 -5.83 -45.00
C GLN A 96 57.75 -6.61 -45.22
N GLY A 97 57.80 -7.46 -46.26
CA GLY A 97 58.97 -8.25 -46.64
C GLY A 97 58.98 -9.71 -46.16
N HIS A 98 58.02 -10.10 -45.31
CA HIS A 98 57.75 -11.52 -45.02
C HIS A 98 56.86 -12.11 -46.12
N TYR A 99 57.26 -13.31 -46.61
CA TYR A 99 56.57 -14.02 -47.69
C TYR A 99 55.97 -15.38 -47.30
N SER A 100 56.23 -15.91 -46.09
CA SER A 100 55.67 -17.20 -45.66
C SER A 100 55.34 -17.23 -44.16
N ARG A 101 54.31 -17.99 -43.77
CA ARG A 101 53.89 -18.18 -42.35
C ARG A 101 53.19 -19.52 -42.12
N ARG A 102 53.31 -20.10 -40.91
CA ARG A 102 52.74 -21.39 -40.49
C ARG A 102 52.36 -21.37 -39.01
N LYS A 103 51.26 -22.07 -38.63
CA LYS A 103 50.79 -22.27 -37.24
C LYS A 103 50.65 -20.97 -36.44
N ASP A 104 50.39 -19.88 -37.14
CA ASP A 104 50.44 -18.52 -36.63
C ASP A 104 49.47 -17.65 -37.45
N GLN A 105 49.18 -16.41 -37.03
CA GLN A 105 47.99 -15.73 -37.57
C GLN A 105 48.12 -15.36 -39.05
N ILE A 106 47.16 -15.78 -39.86
CA ILE A 106 47.04 -15.43 -41.28
C ILE A 106 45.66 -14.82 -41.51
N TYR A 107 45.60 -13.80 -42.35
CA TYR A 107 44.37 -13.10 -42.64
C TYR A 107 43.95 -13.23 -44.10
N ILE A 108 42.66 -13.44 -44.34
CA ILE A 108 42.08 -13.39 -45.69
C ILE A 108 41.30 -12.09 -45.81
N ILE A 109 41.57 -11.29 -46.85
CA ILE A 109 40.74 -10.13 -47.17
C ILE A 109 39.43 -10.65 -47.76
N ASP A 110 38.35 -10.48 -47.01
CA ASP A 110 36.98 -10.70 -47.45
C ASP A 110 36.21 -9.37 -47.34
N HIS A 111 35.89 -8.76 -48.48
CA HIS A 111 35.16 -7.48 -48.52
C HIS A 111 33.73 -7.56 -47.94
N LYS A 112 33.20 -8.77 -47.66
CA LYS A 112 31.92 -8.95 -46.95
C LYS A 112 32.08 -8.92 -45.43
N SER A 113 33.27 -9.16 -44.91
CA SER A 113 33.56 -9.10 -43.48
C SER A 113 33.56 -7.63 -43.02
N GLN A 114 32.84 -7.37 -41.93
CA GLN A 114 32.71 -6.03 -41.35
C GLN A 114 33.01 -6.09 -39.85
N PRO A 115 34.00 -5.33 -39.34
CA PRO A 115 34.79 -4.31 -40.05
C PRO A 115 35.95 -4.89 -40.90
N SER A 116 36.15 -4.39 -42.13
CA SER A 116 37.27 -4.80 -43.03
C SER A 116 38.61 -4.15 -42.62
N LEU A 117 39.06 -4.42 -41.39
CA LEU A 117 40.25 -3.78 -40.82
C LEU A 117 41.57 -4.32 -41.38
N VAL A 118 41.60 -5.61 -41.74
CA VAL A 118 42.75 -6.23 -42.41
C VAL A 118 43.07 -5.46 -43.69
N GLU A 119 42.05 -5.18 -44.51
CA GLU A 119 42.19 -4.42 -45.74
C GLU A 119 42.55 -2.95 -45.48
N LYS A 120 41.91 -2.30 -44.49
CA LYS A 120 42.19 -0.91 -44.08
C LYS A 120 43.66 -0.68 -43.69
N TYR A 121 44.28 -1.66 -43.02
CA TYR A 121 45.59 -1.49 -42.38
C TYR A 121 46.75 -2.29 -43.01
N LYS A 122 46.51 -3.13 -44.03
CA LYS A 122 47.56 -3.97 -44.67
C LYS A 122 48.82 -3.18 -45.10
N ASP A 123 48.62 -1.94 -45.55
CA ASP A 123 49.70 -1.06 -46.04
C ASP A 123 50.25 -0.11 -44.95
N THR A 124 49.73 -0.19 -43.72
CA THR A 124 50.18 0.66 -42.60
C THR A 124 51.47 0.11 -41.98
N PRO A 125 52.51 0.95 -41.74
CA PRO A 125 53.77 0.49 -41.14
C PRO A 125 53.57 -0.25 -39.82
N LYS A 126 54.33 -1.35 -39.62
CA LYS A 126 54.27 -2.21 -38.42
C LYS A 126 52.92 -2.87 -38.13
N ASN A 127 51.99 -2.91 -39.10
CA ASN A 127 50.74 -3.65 -38.91
C ASN A 127 51.00 -5.16 -38.69
N PRO A 128 50.22 -5.83 -37.83
CA PRO A 128 50.37 -7.26 -37.54
C PRO A 128 49.63 -8.19 -38.53
N PHE A 129 49.06 -7.66 -39.62
CA PHE A 129 48.20 -8.43 -40.52
C PHE A 129 48.99 -9.10 -41.64
N TYR A 130 49.30 -10.39 -41.45
CA TYR A 130 49.92 -11.21 -42.49
C TYR A 130 48.83 -11.75 -43.41
N VAL A 131 48.63 -11.07 -44.54
CA VAL A 131 47.54 -11.35 -45.48
C VAL A 131 47.92 -12.51 -46.39
N LEU A 132 47.01 -13.46 -46.61
CA LEU A 132 47.16 -14.56 -47.56
C LEU A 132 47.37 -13.99 -48.97
N ASP A 133 48.37 -14.52 -49.68
CA ASP A 133 48.79 -14.05 -51.00
C ASP A 133 47.65 -14.09 -52.04
N GLU A 134 47.53 -13.04 -52.87
CA GLU A 134 46.55 -13.00 -53.97
C GLU A 134 46.78 -14.12 -55.00
N LEU A 135 47.99 -14.69 -55.07
CA LEU A 135 48.29 -15.85 -55.92
C LEU A 135 47.34 -17.05 -55.67
N TYR A 136 46.94 -17.30 -54.42
CA TYR A 136 45.95 -18.35 -54.11
C TYR A 136 44.62 -18.10 -54.83
N MET A 137 44.13 -16.87 -54.78
CA MET A 137 42.90 -16.47 -55.47
C MET A 137 43.07 -16.46 -56.98
N ALA A 138 44.20 -15.98 -57.49
CA ALA A 138 44.52 -15.96 -58.92
C ALA A 138 44.49 -17.37 -59.53
N CYS A 139 45.10 -18.36 -58.86
CA CYS A 139 45.03 -19.77 -59.28
C CYS A 139 43.61 -20.35 -59.21
N MET A 140 42.77 -19.88 -58.27
CA MET A 140 41.39 -20.32 -58.11
C MET A 140 40.40 -19.70 -59.10
N ARG A 141 40.75 -18.61 -59.81
CA ARG A 141 39.87 -17.94 -60.81
C ARG A 141 39.42 -18.86 -61.96
N GLY A 142 40.17 -19.91 -62.26
CA GLY A 142 39.81 -20.89 -63.29
C GLY A 142 38.76 -21.92 -62.87
N TYR A 143 38.38 -21.94 -61.58
CA TYR A 143 37.37 -22.84 -61.02
C TYR A 143 36.01 -22.15 -60.92
N ASP A 144 34.94 -22.95 -60.81
CA ASP A 144 33.59 -22.43 -60.57
C ASP A 144 33.46 -21.78 -59.18
N LEU A 145 32.43 -20.93 -59.02
CA LEU A 145 32.19 -20.17 -57.79
C LEU A 145 31.91 -21.03 -56.55
N ILE A 146 31.41 -22.26 -56.72
CA ILE A 146 31.15 -23.18 -55.59
C ILE A 146 32.50 -23.72 -55.11
N THR A 147 33.36 -24.20 -56.02
CA THR A 147 34.71 -24.66 -55.68
C THR A 147 35.56 -23.56 -55.04
N GLN A 148 35.48 -22.31 -55.53
CA GLN A 148 36.14 -21.16 -54.90
C GLN A 148 35.64 -20.91 -53.47
N LYS A 149 34.32 -21.01 -53.22
CA LYS A 149 33.73 -20.87 -51.88
C LYS A 149 34.15 -22.01 -50.95
N VAL A 150 34.16 -23.25 -51.42
CA VAL A 150 34.58 -24.43 -50.64
C VAL A 150 36.07 -24.35 -50.28
N PHE A 151 36.92 -23.77 -51.13
CA PHE A 151 38.33 -23.50 -50.82
C PHE A 151 38.49 -22.47 -49.68
N LEU A 152 37.73 -21.37 -49.74
CA LEU A 152 37.69 -20.38 -48.66
C LEU A 152 37.19 -20.97 -47.34
N GLU A 153 36.11 -21.75 -47.38
CA GLU A 153 35.58 -22.46 -46.21
C GLU A 153 36.59 -23.47 -45.65
N TRP A 154 37.34 -24.16 -46.51
CA TRP A 154 38.41 -25.06 -46.11
C TRP A 154 39.58 -24.34 -45.40
N LEU A 155 40.01 -23.19 -45.88
CA LEU A 155 41.04 -22.38 -45.21
C LEU A 155 40.56 -21.88 -43.84
N LEU A 156 39.31 -21.38 -43.76
CA LEU A 156 38.72 -20.82 -42.53
C LEU A 156 38.36 -21.88 -41.47
N LYS A 157 38.50 -23.18 -41.77
CA LYS A 157 38.52 -24.23 -40.74
C LYS A 157 39.77 -24.20 -39.86
N SER A 158 40.87 -23.62 -40.34
CA SER A 158 42.08 -23.46 -39.52
C SER A 158 41.86 -22.37 -38.47
N PRO A 159 42.08 -22.63 -37.17
CA PRO A 159 41.98 -21.60 -36.13
C PRO A 159 43.06 -20.52 -36.25
N SER A 160 44.09 -20.73 -37.09
CA SER A 160 45.13 -19.73 -37.37
C SER A 160 44.82 -18.84 -38.58
N ILE A 161 43.69 -19.05 -39.27
CA ILE A 161 43.28 -18.28 -40.45
C ILE A 161 41.96 -17.58 -40.14
N SER A 162 41.85 -16.28 -40.42
CA SER A 162 40.65 -15.50 -40.08
C SER A 162 40.42 -14.34 -41.06
N THR A 163 39.19 -13.83 -41.16
CA THR A 163 38.90 -12.62 -41.96
C THR A 163 38.86 -11.33 -41.11
N VAL A 164 38.75 -11.47 -39.79
CA VAL A 164 38.67 -10.36 -38.82
C VAL A 164 39.79 -10.47 -37.77
N PRO A 165 40.33 -9.35 -37.26
CA PRO A 165 41.43 -9.35 -36.30
C PRO A 165 41.15 -10.18 -35.04
N ILE A 166 42.07 -11.09 -34.69
CA ILE A 166 41.98 -11.88 -33.47
C ILE A 166 42.61 -11.10 -32.32
N LEU A 167 41.80 -10.72 -31.33
CA LEU A 167 42.21 -9.85 -30.20
C LEU A 167 42.84 -10.60 -29.01
N LEU A 168 42.54 -11.90 -28.88
CA LEU A 168 43.09 -12.78 -27.85
C LEU A 168 43.60 -14.09 -28.44
N ARG A 169 44.72 -14.59 -27.91
CA ARG A 169 45.24 -15.94 -28.15
C ARG A 169 45.76 -16.49 -26.83
N ASP A 170 45.40 -17.72 -26.48
CA ASP A 170 45.81 -18.40 -25.25
C ASP A 170 45.58 -17.56 -23.97
N HIS A 171 44.49 -16.80 -23.95
CA HIS A 171 44.10 -15.80 -22.93
C HIS A 171 44.95 -14.51 -22.85
N TYR A 172 45.97 -14.34 -23.70
CA TYR A 172 46.78 -13.12 -23.81
C TYR A 172 46.29 -12.19 -24.92
N THR A 173 46.52 -10.88 -24.76
CA THR A 173 46.27 -9.86 -25.79
C THR A 173 47.27 -10.01 -26.93
N THR A 174 46.76 -10.03 -28.17
CA THR A 174 47.55 -10.21 -29.38
C THR A 174 48.25 -8.92 -29.86
N PRO A 175 49.20 -9.01 -30.81
CA PRO A 175 49.74 -7.84 -31.51
C PRO A 175 48.67 -6.96 -32.16
N GLU A 176 47.58 -7.56 -32.65
CA GLU A 176 46.40 -6.90 -33.22
C GLU A 176 45.69 -6.01 -32.20
N TRP A 177 45.50 -6.49 -30.97
CA TRP A 177 44.97 -5.67 -29.87
C TRP A 177 45.87 -4.47 -29.60
N VAL A 178 47.19 -4.67 -29.51
CA VAL A 178 48.16 -3.61 -29.23
C VAL A 178 48.16 -2.56 -30.36
N PHE A 179 48.23 -3.01 -31.61
CA PHE A 179 48.23 -2.15 -32.79
C PHE A 179 46.94 -1.33 -32.89
N LEU A 180 45.76 -1.94 -32.78
CA LEU A 180 44.49 -1.21 -32.90
C LEU A 180 44.28 -0.25 -31.71
N ARG A 181 44.66 -0.63 -30.48
CA ARG A 181 44.61 0.26 -29.29
C ARG A 181 45.41 1.54 -29.49
N ASP A 182 46.59 1.41 -30.10
CA ASP A 182 47.52 2.53 -30.27
C ASP A 182 47.24 3.35 -31.55
N THR A 183 46.54 2.77 -32.53
CA THR A 183 46.22 3.39 -33.83
C THR A 183 44.84 4.02 -33.88
N ASP A 184 43.77 3.26 -33.59
CA ASP A 184 42.38 3.74 -33.57
C ASP A 184 41.53 2.85 -32.65
N VAL A 185 41.20 3.37 -31.46
CA VAL A 185 40.40 2.62 -30.48
C VAL A 185 38.98 2.34 -31.00
N THR A 186 38.43 3.17 -31.90
CA THR A 186 37.09 2.96 -32.49
C THR A 186 37.03 1.67 -33.28
N ASP A 187 38.10 1.36 -34.01
CA ASP A 187 38.24 0.13 -34.79
C ASP A 187 38.45 -1.09 -33.88
N LEU A 188 39.24 -0.95 -32.81
CA LEU A 188 39.36 -1.99 -31.77
C LEU A 188 37.98 -2.32 -31.16
N LEU A 189 37.19 -1.28 -30.84
CA LEU A 189 35.83 -1.46 -30.32
C LEU A 189 34.89 -2.11 -31.35
N ALA A 190 35.06 -1.82 -32.65
CA ALA A 190 34.28 -2.46 -33.70
C ALA A 190 34.55 -3.98 -33.82
N VAL A 191 35.79 -4.42 -33.62
CA VAL A 191 36.12 -5.86 -33.55
C VAL A 191 35.56 -6.49 -32.26
N LEU A 192 35.69 -5.80 -31.12
CA LEU A 192 35.11 -6.25 -29.86
C LEU A 192 33.59 -6.43 -29.94
N GLU A 193 32.88 -5.52 -30.61
CA GLU A 193 31.45 -5.63 -30.84
C GLU A 193 31.09 -6.96 -31.51
N GLN A 194 31.87 -7.36 -32.52
CA GLN A 194 31.66 -8.60 -33.27
C GLN A 194 32.02 -9.84 -32.43
N ALA A 195 33.16 -9.83 -31.73
CA ALA A 195 33.55 -10.92 -30.83
C ALA A 195 32.50 -11.13 -29.70
N CYS A 196 31.94 -10.04 -29.18
CA CYS A 196 30.90 -10.10 -28.15
C CYS A 196 29.58 -10.74 -28.63
N LYS A 197 29.30 -10.82 -29.95
CA LYS A 197 28.02 -11.37 -30.46
C LYS A 197 27.91 -12.89 -30.30
N TYR A 198 29.02 -13.61 -30.23
CA TYR A 198 29.04 -15.07 -30.31
C TYR A 198 29.67 -15.77 -29.09
N ASP A 199 30.50 -15.07 -28.31
CA ASP A 199 31.29 -15.68 -27.23
C ASP A 199 30.95 -15.25 -25.79
N THR A 200 31.33 -16.13 -24.87
CA THR A 200 31.44 -15.83 -23.42
C THR A 200 32.61 -14.86 -23.20
N LEU A 201 32.40 -13.80 -22.42
CA LEU A 201 33.43 -12.77 -22.24
C LEU A 201 34.67 -13.30 -21.52
N SER A 202 35.82 -13.22 -22.18
CA SER A 202 37.10 -13.54 -21.56
C SER A 202 37.39 -12.61 -20.36
N PRO A 203 37.82 -13.15 -19.20
CA PRO A 203 38.23 -12.33 -18.06
C PRO A 203 39.31 -11.29 -18.40
N ARG A 204 40.17 -11.59 -19.38
CA ARG A 204 41.21 -10.63 -19.81
C ARG A 204 40.61 -9.41 -20.52
N LEU A 205 39.53 -9.56 -21.30
CA LEU A 205 38.82 -8.43 -21.90
C LEU A 205 38.00 -7.66 -20.86
N MET A 206 37.42 -8.35 -19.87
CA MET A 206 36.72 -7.73 -18.75
C MET A 206 37.62 -6.75 -17.97
N GLN A 207 38.92 -7.02 -17.89
CA GLN A 207 39.89 -6.09 -17.33
C GLN A 207 40.40 -5.05 -18.36
N ALA A 208 40.77 -5.49 -19.57
CA ALA A 208 41.51 -4.64 -20.51
C ALA A 208 40.64 -3.60 -21.23
N VAL A 209 39.33 -3.84 -21.40
CA VAL A 209 38.41 -2.89 -22.08
C VAL A 209 38.15 -1.63 -21.23
N PRO A 210 37.83 -1.72 -19.92
CA PRO A 210 37.71 -0.53 -19.07
C PRO A 210 39.00 0.31 -18.97
N GLU A 211 40.18 -0.31 -19.09
CA GLU A 211 41.49 0.35 -19.07
C GLU A 211 41.82 1.11 -20.38
N LEU A 212 41.05 0.95 -21.47
CA LEU A 212 41.29 1.63 -22.76
C LEU A 212 41.19 3.15 -22.62
N ARG A 213 42.26 3.88 -23.01
CA ARG A 213 42.26 5.35 -22.98
C ARG A 213 41.69 5.94 -24.26
N VAL A 214 40.49 6.49 -24.20
CA VAL A 214 39.83 7.20 -25.32
C VAL A 214 39.95 8.71 -25.14
N ASN A 215 39.68 9.46 -26.21
CA ASN A 215 39.52 10.91 -26.11
C ASN A 215 38.19 11.22 -25.38
N CYS A 216 38.16 12.31 -24.64
CA CYS A 216 36.99 12.83 -23.96
C CYS A 216 36.51 14.11 -24.67
N SER A 217 35.26 14.52 -24.45
CA SER A 217 34.70 15.73 -25.08
C SER A 217 35.41 17.04 -24.67
N ASP A 218 36.22 17.03 -23.61
CA ASP A 218 37.06 18.14 -23.17
C ASP A 218 38.48 18.14 -23.78
N GLY A 219 38.79 17.19 -24.67
CA GLY A 219 40.09 17.02 -25.33
C GLY A 219 41.13 16.20 -24.55
N ASN A 220 40.84 15.77 -23.32
CA ASN A 220 41.74 14.91 -22.55
C ASN A 220 41.63 13.43 -22.95
N ARG A 221 42.57 12.58 -22.53
CA ARG A 221 42.48 11.11 -22.65
C ARG A 221 42.35 10.43 -21.30
N ARG A 222 41.20 9.82 -21.01
CA ARG A 222 40.92 9.07 -19.76
C ARG A 222 40.56 7.60 -20.06
N PRO A 223 40.75 6.67 -19.09
CA PRO A 223 40.25 5.30 -19.19
C PRO A 223 38.73 5.24 -19.40
N LEU A 224 38.27 4.30 -20.22
CA LEU A 224 36.86 4.12 -20.57
C LEU A 224 35.98 3.81 -19.33
N ALA A 225 36.54 3.23 -18.27
CA ALA A 225 35.89 2.98 -16.97
C ALA A 225 35.42 4.26 -16.23
N GLU A 226 36.12 5.38 -16.47
CA GLU A 226 35.83 6.67 -15.85
C GLU A 226 34.73 7.43 -16.61
N LEU A 227 34.44 7.02 -17.85
CA LEU A 227 33.62 7.76 -18.81
C LEU A 227 32.24 7.14 -19.03
N ALA A 228 31.30 7.99 -19.41
CA ALA A 228 30.03 7.59 -20.02
C ALA A 228 30.10 7.66 -21.55
N ILE A 229 29.24 6.88 -22.23
CA ILE A 229 29.02 7.02 -23.66
C ILE A 229 27.94 8.08 -23.88
N PRO A 230 28.15 9.09 -24.77
CA PRO A 230 27.21 10.19 -24.98
C PRO A 230 26.02 9.77 -25.87
N THR A 231 25.28 8.76 -25.42
CA THR A 231 23.96 8.43 -26.00
C THR A 231 22.96 9.55 -25.68
N LYS A 232 21.93 9.72 -26.52
CA LYS A 232 20.92 10.78 -26.34
C LYS A 232 20.24 10.73 -24.97
N GLU A 233 20.07 9.53 -24.40
CA GLU A 233 19.47 9.37 -23.08
C GLU A 233 20.43 9.76 -21.96
N MET A 234 21.71 9.41 -22.06
CA MET A 234 22.74 9.79 -21.08
C MET A 234 22.98 11.30 -21.07
N LEU A 235 23.10 11.95 -22.23
CA LEU A 235 23.25 13.40 -22.31
C LEU A 235 22.05 14.18 -21.74
N ARG A 236 20.85 13.58 -21.76
CA ARG A 236 19.63 14.19 -21.23
C ARG A 236 19.47 14.00 -19.71
N LEU A 237 19.92 12.86 -19.18
CA LEU A 237 19.67 12.46 -17.78
C LEU A 237 20.90 12.51 -16.88
N CYS A 238 22.11 12.52 -17.45
CA CYS A 238 23.38 12.58 -16.75
C CYS A 238 24.34 13.63 -17.36
N PRO A 239 23.89 14.88 -17.60
CA PRO A 239 24.68 15.87 -18.35
C PRO A 239 25.99 16.28 -17.69
N HIS A 240 26.19 16.03 -16.39
CA HIS A 240 27.40 16.41 -15.66
C HIS A 240 28.50 15.33 -15.68
N LEU A 241 28.21 14.11 -16.15
CA LEU A 241 29.22 13.06 -16.30
C LEU A 241 30.26 13.40 -17.37
N ASP A 242 31.47 12.86 -17.21
CA ASP A 242 32.50 12.88 -18.26
C ASP A 242 32.12 11.94 -19.41
N PHE A 243 32.18 12.43 -20.65
CA PHE A 243 31.81 11.69 -21.85
C PHE A 243 32.99 11.35 -22.76
N ALA A 244 32.96 10.13 -23.30
CA ALA A 244 33.89 9.66 -24.33
C ALA A 244 33.56 10.26 -25.71
N ASP A 245 34.56 10.81 -26.39
CA ASP A 245 34.47 11.26 -27.78
C ASP A 245 34.63 10.06 -28.74
N LEU A 246 33.52 9.36 -28.96
CA LEU A 246 33.41 8.25 -29.90
C LEU A 246 32.37 8.55 -30.98
N ARG A 247 32.72 8.24 -32.24
CA ARG A 247 31.78 8.35 -33.37
C ARG A 247 30.61 7.39 -33.18
N GLU A 248 29.42 7.81 -33.61
CA GLU A 248 28.18 7.01 -33.52
C GLU A 248 27.90 6.46 -32.10
N PRO A 249 27.72 7.32 -31.06
CA PRO A 249 27.63 6.88 -29.65
C PRO A 249 26.65 5.74 -29.38
N GLU A 250 25.49 5.75 -30.05
CA GLU A 250 24.41 4.76 -29.91
C GLU A 250 24.84 3.33 -30.30
N ARG A 251 25.89 3.18 -31.13
CA ARG A 251 26.44 1.88 -31.52
C ARG A 251 27.10 1.15 -30.35
N TRP A 252 27.69 1.88 -29.41
CA TRP A 252 28.55 1.32 -28.36
C TRP A 252 27.79 0.77 -27.15
N GLY A 253 26.48 0.53 -27.27
CA GLY A 253 25.62 0.00 -26.20
C GLY A 253 26.13 -1.32 -25.57
N PHE A 254 26.85 -2.15 -26.33
CA PHE A 254 27.45 -3.40 -25.84
C PHE A 254 28.52 -3.19 -24.75
N LEU A 255 29.12 -2.00 -24.65
CA LEU A 255 30.12 -1.67 -23.63
C LEU A 255 29.58 -1.76 -22.20
N SER A 256 28.25 -1.71 -22.04
CA SER A 256 27.58 -2.01 -20.76
C SER A 256 27.96 -3.38 -20.18
N ARG A 257 28.30 -4.36 -21.02
CA ARG A 257 28.79 -5.68 -20.59
C ARG A 257 30.14 -5.63 -19.87
N PHE A 258 30.92 -4.58 -20.10
CA PHE A 258 32.21 -4.31 -19.46
C PHE A 258 32.09 -3.30 -18.29
N GLY A 259 30.87 -2.91 -17.90
CA GLY A 259 30.60 -1.96 -16.81
C GLY A 259 30.62 -0.48 -17.20
N ILE A 260 30.82 -0.15 -18.48
CA ILE A 260 30.84 1.24 -18.98
C ILE A 260 29.40 1.78 -19.02
N LEU A 261 29.22 3.05 -18.68
CA LEU A 261 27.91 3.69 -18.60
C LEU A 261 27.39 4.08 -19.99
N THR A 262 26.59 3.21 -20.62
CA THR A 262 25.98 3.46 -21.95
C THR A 262 24.55 3.98 -21.89
N ARG A 263 23.85 3.78 -20.76
CA ARG A 263 22.45 4.15 -20.54
C ARG A 263 22.21 4.50 -19.06
N PRO A 264 21.20 5.31 -18.74
CA PRO A 264 20.83 5.63 -17.37
C PRO A 264 20.55 4.36 -16.56
N ASN A 265 21.32 4.17 -15.50
CA ASN A 265 21.20 3.07 -14.54
C ASN A 265 21.50 3.61 -13.13
N THR A 266 21.39 2.77 -12.09
CA THR A 266 21.62 3.19 -10.70
C THR A 266 23.00 3.82 -10.51
N VAL A 267 24.07 3.26 -11.08
CA VAL A 267 25.44 3.80 -10.95
C VAL A 267 25.56 5.18 -11.60
N ALA A 268 25.01 5.36 -12.81
CA ALA A 268 25.02 6.64 -13.51
C ALA A 268 24.23 7.71 -12.75
N MET A 269 23.04 7.36 -12.24
CA MET A 269 22.20 8.27 -11.45
C MET A 269 22.83 8.66 -10.12
N LEU A 270 23.54 7.74 -9.46
CA LEU A 270 24.28 8.07 -8.24
C LEU A 270 25.46 9.00 -8.54
N ARG A 271 26.27 8.73 -9.57
CA ARG A 271 27.37 9.62 -9.97
C ARG A 271 26.87 11.02 -10.37
N GLU A 272 25.81 11.11 -11.17
CA GLU A 272 25.18 12.38 -11.55
C GLU A 272 24.70 13.13 -10.30
N LEU A 273 24.03 12.45 -9.36
CA LEU A 273 23.55 13.03 -8.11
C LEU A 273 24.70 13.49 -7.19
N GLU A 274 25.81 12.77 -7.15
CA GLU A 274 27.03 13.16 -6.42
C GLU A 274 27.69 14.40 -7.02
N LEU A 275 27.71 14.55 -8.35
CA LEU A 275 28.22 15.74 -9.02
C LEU A 275 27.30 16.94 -8.82
N LEU A 276 25.98 16.76 -8.91
CA LEU A 276 24.98 17.77 -8.55
C LEU A 276 25.08 18.19 -7.07
N ALA A 277 25.53 17.29 -6.18
CA ALA A 277 25.77 17.57 -4.77
C ALA A 277 27.04 18.39 -4.50
N ASP A 278 28.02 18.32 -5.39
CA ASP A 278 29.26 19.10 -5.31
C ASP A 278 29.10 20.52 -5.92
N LEU A 279 27.96 20.82 -6.58
CA LEU A 279 27.59 22.16 -7.09
C LEU A 279 26.92 23.06 -6.01
N PRO A 280 26.99 24.40 -6.14
CA PRO A 280 26.25 25.32 -5.27
C PRO A 280 24.73 25.08 -5.34
N ALA A 281 24.10 24.79 -4.20
CA ALA A 281 22.70 24.34 -4.12
C ALA A 281 21.66 25.29 -4.77
N ASP A 282 21.95 26.59 -4.86
CA ASP A 282 21.10 27.58 -5.56
C ASP A 282 21.14 27.47 -7.09
N SER A 283 22.20 26.88 -7.64
CA SER A 283 22.40 26.67 -9.08
C SER A 283 21.88 25.31 -9.59
N VAL A 284 21.57 24.39 -8.68
CA VAL A 284 21.13 23.02 -9.00
C VAL A 284 19.71 23.02 -9.58
N ASP A 285 19.55 22.39 -10.75
CA ASP A 285 18.24 22.10 -11.32
C ASP A 285 17.49 21.09 -10.44
N LYS A 286 16.44 21.59 -9.81
CA LYS A 286 15.64 20.87 -8.82
C LYS A 286 14.78 19.77 -9.45
N ASP A 287 14.49 19.88 -10.75
CA ASP A 287 13.67 18.92 -11.51
C ASP A 287 14.56 17.82 -12.11
N ALA A 288 15.80 18.15 -12.50
CA ALA A 288 16.83 17.16 -12.84
C ALA A 288 17.17 16.23 -11.65
N VAL A 289 17.36 16.80 -10.45
CA VAL A 289 17.53 16.02 -9.21
C VAL A 289 16.31 15.11 -8.93
N HIS A 290 15.09 15.59 -9.19
CA HIS A 290 13.88 14.78 -9.02
C HIS A 290 13.79 13.65 -10.06
N GLU A 291 14.23 13.88 -11.30
CA GLU A 291 14.35 12.80 -12.30
C GLU A 291 15.35 11.72 -11.86
N CYS A 292 16.51 12.11 -11.30
CA CYS A 292 17.46 11.17 -10.72
C CYS A 292 16.81 10.31 -9.62
N TYR A 293 16.08 10.93 -8.68
CA TYR A 293 15.32 10.19 -7.66
C TYR A 293 14.25 9.28 -8.27
N ARG A 294 13.54 9.71 -9.34
CA ARG A 294 12.53 8.88 -10.02
C ARG A 294 13.14 7.65 -10.68
N VAL A 295 14.36 7.72 -11.22
CA VAL A 295 15.05 6.55 -11.78
C VAL A 295 15.55 5.63 -10.65
N LEU A 296 16.20 6.19 -9.61
CA LEU A 296 16.64 5.42 -8.44
C LEU A 296 15.48 4.72 -7.72
N ASN A 297 14.31 5.35 -7.64
CA ASN A 297 13.08 4.79 -7.09
C ASN A 297 12.59 3.53 -7.85
N ARG A 298 12.83 3.44 -9.17
CA ARG A 298 12.50 2.25 -9.97
C ARG A 298 13.45 1.08 -9.71
N SER A 299 14.73 1.35 -9.45
CA SER A 299 15.76 0.31 -9.18
C SER A 299 15.99 0.03 -7.69
N SER A 300 15.32 0.77 -6.79
CA SER A 300 15.49 0.69 -5.33
C SER A 300 15.28 -0.70 -4.72
N LYS A 301 14.50 -1.58 -5.36
CA LYS A 301 14.29 -2.96 -4.89
C LYS A 301 15.42 -3.91 -5.25
N GLN A 302 16.07 -3.71 -6.39
CA GLN A 302 17.16 -4.55 -6.89
C GLN A 302 18.52 -4.07 -6.36
N GLU A 303 18.74 -2.76 -6.31
CA GLU A 303 20.03 -2.13 -6.03
C GLU A 303 20.09 -1.48 -4.63
N HIS A 304 19.31 -2.00 -3.68
CA HIS A 304 19.11 -1.44 -2.34
C HIS A 304 20.42 -1.07 -1.63
N ASN A 305 21.36 -2.01 -1.55
CA ASN A 305 22.63 -1.84 -0.82
C ASN A 305 23.50 -0.72 -1.45
N LEU A 306 23.58 -0.66 -2.78
CA LEU A 306 24.36 0.33 -3.51
C LEU A 306 23.82 1.75 -3.27
N ILE A 307 22.49 1.90 -3.34
CA ILE A 307 21.80 3.17 -3.09
C ILE A 307 21.98 3.59 -1.63
N LEU A 308 21.72 2.69 -0.67
CA LEU A 308 21.86 2.98 0.76
C LEU A 308 23.30 3.37 1.13
N GLN A 309 24.31 2.74 0.53
CA GLN A 309 25.72 3.06 0.74
C GLN A 309 26.05 4.50 0.29
N ALA A 310 25.59 4.91 -0.91
CA ALA A 310 25.86 6.24 -1.45
C ALA A 310 25.17 7.36 -0.63
N PHE A 311 23.90 7.19 -0.24
CA PHE A 311 23.18 8.16 0.60
C PHE A 311 23.67 8.19 2.06
N SER A 312 24.42 7.16 2.49
CA SER A 312 25.08 7.15 3.80
C SER A 312 26.43 7.88 3.78
N SER A 313 27.17 7.82 2.66
CA SER A 313 28.50 8.43 2.50
C SER A 313 28.47 9.92 2.20
N LYS A 314 27.56 10.39 1.32
CA LYS A 314 27.37 11.81 0.96
C LYS A 314 25.95 12.30 1.31
N PRO A 315 25.75 13.61 1.58
CA PRO A 315 24.43 14.20 1.81
C PRO A 315 23.62 14.33 0.51
N LEU A 316 23.07 13.22 -0.01
CA LEU A 316 22.44 13.17 -1.33
C LEU A 316 20.92 13.46 -1.35
N VAL A 317 20.34 14.03 -0.27
CA VAL A 317 18.94 14.46 -0.23
C VAL A 317 18.84 15.97 -0.45
N PHE A 318 18.16 16.42 -1.50
CA PHE A 318 18.05 17.83 -1.84
C PHE A 318 16.81 18.48 -1.19
N LYS A 319 17.04 19.51 -0.39
CA LYS A 319 16.01 20.37 0.21
C LYS A 319 15.83 21.60 -0.65
N ALA A 320 14.67 21.74 -1.31
CA ALA A 320 14.42 22.82 -2.26
C ALA A 320 13.98 24.18 -1.65
N ARG A 321 13.47 24.18 -0.40
CA ARG A 321 12.89 25.33 0.33
C ARG A 321 13.04 25.12 1.86
N PRO A 322 13.06 26.18 2.70
CA PRO A 322 13.01 27.59 2.33
C PRO A 322 14.31 28.09 1.65
N GLN A 323 15.45 27.53 2.02
CA GLN A 323 16.74 27.71 1.33
C GLN A 323 17.15 26.38 0.67
N PRO A 324 17.71 26.40 -0.56
CA PRO A 324 18.30 25.23 -1.20
C PRO A 324 19.47 24.66 -0.39
N ALA A 325 19.46 23.36 -0.12
CA ALA A 325 20.55 22.69 0.59
C ALA A 325 20.60 21.19 0.29
N TRP A 326 21.81 20.63 0.26
CA TRP A 326 22.04 19.18 0.30
C TRP A 326 22.12 18.73 1.76
N ILE A 327 21.30 17.75 2.14
CA ILE A 327 21.17 17.25 3.51
C ILE A 327 21.28 15.74 3.56
N ARG A 328 21.63 15.23 4.75
CA ARG A 328 21.70 13.79 5.02
C ARG A 328 20.30 13.20 5.24
N GLN A 329 20.15 11.93 4.90
CA GLN A 329 18.90 11.17 5.05
C GLN A 329 18.39 11.09 6.51
N ASP A 330 19.29 11.12 7.49
CA ASP A 330 18.99 11.08 8.94
C ASP A 330 18.47 12.42 9.51
N LEU A 331 18.54 13.51 8.73
CA LEU A 331 17.98 14.83 9.06
C LEU A 331 16.65 15.11 8.34
N CYS A 332 16.09 14.10 7.67
CA CYS A 332 14.86 14.18 6.89
C CYS A 332 13.75 13.37 7.56
N VAL A 333 12.49 13.69 7.23
CA VAL A 333 11.35 12.80 7.46
C VAL A 333 10.53 12.67 6.18
N TRP A 334 9.88 11.53 5.99
CA TRP A 334 9.02 11.29 4.84
C TRP A 334 7.80 12.22 4.89
N ASN A 335 6.95 12.04 5.88
CA ASN A 335 5.78 12.90 6.15
C ASN A 335 5.87 13.57 7.54
N ALA A 336 5.29 14.74 7.68
CA ALA A 336 5.19 15.49 8.95
C ALA A 336 3.92 16.36 8.98
N PRO A 337 3.18 16.37 10.10
CA PRO A 337 2.14 17.38 10.37
C PRO A 337 2.60 18.81 10.05
N PRO A 338 1.78 19.63 9.36
CA PRO A 338 2.18 20.99 8.92
C PRO A 338 2.64 21.95 10.02
N VAL A 339 2.27 21.69 11.28
CA VAL A 339 2.67 22.50 12.44
C VAL A 339 4.16 22.38 12.78
N LEU A 340 4.84 21.30 12.35
CA LEU A 340 6.29 21.09 12.47
C LEU A 340 7.02 21.94 11.42
N LYS A 341 7.62 23.06 11.85
CA LYS A 341 8.25 24.04 10.95
C LYS A 341 9.75 23.81 10.77
N HIS A 342 10.42 23.14 11.71
CA HIS A 342 11.87 22.92 11.67
C HIS A 342 12.29 21.62 10.96
N VAL A 343 11.36 20.69 10.74
CA VAL A 343 11.64 19.37 10.16
C VAL A 343 11.60 19.42 8.63
N THR A 344 12.57 18.80 7.94
CA THR A 344 12.57 18.71 6.48
C THR A 344 11.70 17.55 5.99
N ARG A 345 10.50 17.87 5.49
CA ARG A 345 9.50 16.92 4.96
C ARG A 345 9.70 16.66 3.47
N LEU A 346 9.85 15.39 3.05
CA LEU A 346 10.14 15.02 1.66
C LEU A 346 8.89 14.78 0.79
N ILE A 347 7.81 14.22 1.35
CA ILE A 347 6.61 13.80 0.59
C ILE A 347 5.98 14.93 -0.24
N THR A 348 6.11 16.20 0.18
CA THR A 348 5.55 17.37 -0.52
C THR A 348 6.16 17.63 -1.89
N ARG A 349 7.41 17.19 -2.15
CA ARG A 349 8.05 17.31 -3.46
C ARG A 349 8.30 15.94 -4.11
N TYR A 350 8.63 14.94 -3.31
CA TYR A 350 9.12 13.65 -3.77
C TYR A 350 8.15 12.49 -3.47
N GLY A 351 6.84 12.77 -3.40
CA GLY A 351 5.80 11.78 -3.06
C GLY A 351 5.78 10.54 -3.97
N ASP A 352 6.12 10.72 -5.25
CA ASP A 352 6.29 9.65 -6.26
C ASP A 352 7.55 8.79 -6.05
N CYS A 353 8.49 9.25 -5.21
CA CYS A 353 9.75 8.60 -4.88
C CYS A 353 9.71 7.85 -3.53
N GLN A 354 8.53 7.42 -3.08
CA GLN A 354 8.35 6.73 -1.79
C GLN A 354 9.16 5.42 -1.66
N THR A 355 9.36 4.67 -2.76
CA THR A 355 10.15 3.43 -2.73
C THR A 355 11.63 3.72 -2.44
N LEU A 356 12.15 4.83 -2.97
CA LEU A 356 13.49 5.32 -2.62
C LEU A 356 13.53 5.81 -1.16
N PHE A 357 12.80 6.86 -0.83
CA PHE A 357 13.01 7.55 0.45
C PHE A 357 12.49 6.78 1.66
N PHE A 358 11.26 6.25 1.61
CA PHE A 358 10.64 5.59 2.76
C PHE A 358 11.11 4.14 2.91
N TYR A 359 11.07 3.35 1.82
CA TYR A 359 11.35 1.91 1.87
C TYR A 359 12.83 1.55 1.69
N CYS A 360 13.59 2.23 0.82
CA CYS A 360 14.99 1.91 0.55
C CYS A 360 15.96 2.64 1.49
N LEU A 361 15.77 3.95 1.70
CA LEU A 361 16.61 4.75 2.61
C LEU A 361 16.11 4.74 4.06
N GLY A 362 14.96 4.12 4.32
CA GLY A 362 14.40 3.96 5.66
C GLY A 362 13.90 5.25 6.32
N ILE A 363 13.73 6.35 5.56
CA ILE A 363 13.34 7.65 6.09
C ILE A 363 11.88 7.58 6.58
N GLN A 364 11.71 7.54 7.91
CA GLN A 364 10.39 7.43 8.53
C GLN A 364 9.62 8.75 8.54
N SER A 365 8.32 8.68 8.84
CA SER A 365 7.50 9.85 9.15
C SER A 365 7.86 10.45 10.52
N ALA A 366 7.48 11.71 10.76
CA ALA A 366 7.74 12.41 12.01
C ALA A 366 7.17 11.65 13.22
N SER A 367 8.07 11.30 14.15
CA SER A 367 7.77 10.62 15.42
C SER A 367 7.64 11.60 16.59
N ILE A 368 7.28 11.10 17.79
CA ILE A 368 7.17 11.92 19.01
C ILE A 368 8.41 12.79 19.26
N LYS A 369 9.63 12.27 19.01
CA LYS A 369 10.88 13.04 19.15
C LYS A 369 10.78 14.40 18.44
N HIS A 370 10.31 14.40 17.20
CA HIS A 370 10.23 15.61 16.38
C HIS A 370 9.19 16.61 16.92
N VAL A 371 8.07 16.12 17.45
CA VAL A 371 7.05 16.95 18.12
C VAL A 371 7.58 17.55 19.41
N ALA A 372 8.30 16.76 20.22
CA ALA A 372 8.92 17.23 21.45
C ALA A 372 10.05 18.23 21.19
N ASP A 373 10.88 18.01 20.17
CA ASP A 373 11.93 18.94 19.75
C ASP A 373 11.35 20.27 19.24
N GLU A 374 10.31 20.22 18.41
CA GLU A 374 9.59 21.42 17.93
C GLU A 374 8.91 22.18 19.07
N LEU A 375 8.21 21.48 19.96
CA LEU A 375 7.56 22.06 21.14
C LEU A 375 8.58 22.68 22.12
N CYS A 376 9.76 22.09 22.28
CA CYS A 376 10.82 22.67 23.11
C CYS A 376 11.64 23.77 22.40
N SER A 377 11.36 24.08 21.13
CA SER A 377 12.09 25.09 20.35
C SER A 377 11.49 26.50 20.39
N PHE A 378 10.32 26.67 21.03
CA PHE A 378 9.67 27.98 21.14
C PHE A 378 10.55 29.00 21.88
N GLN A 379 10.73 30.17 21.28
CA GLN A 379 11.33 31.34 21.90
C GLN A 379 10.23 32.28 22.42
N GLU A 380 10.44 32.89 23.59
CA GLU A 380 9.53 33.89 24.15
C GLU A 380 9.53 35.15 23.25
N GLY A 381 8.52 35.28 22.39
CA GLY A 381 8.41 36.35 21.40
C GLY A 381 6.98 36.56 20.90
N ARG A 382 6.71 37.72 20.29
CA ARG A 382 5.37 38.18 19.88
C ARG A 382 4.85 37.44 18.63
N ASN A 383 4.52 36.16 18.76
CA ASN A 383 3.71 35.43 17.78
C ASN A 383 2.29 35.29 18.34
N GLU A 384 1.31 35.93 17.69
CA GLU A 384 -0.08 35.99 18.15
C GLU A 384 -0.75 34.59 18.21
N ASP A 385 -0.25 33.62 17.43
CA ASP A 385 -0.77 32.25 17.34
C ASP A 385 -0.05 31.21 18.24
N ILE A 386 0.80 31.61 19.19
CA ILE A 386 1.56 30.64 20.03
C ILE A 386 0.64 29.65 20.75
N ALA A 387 -0.51 30.12 21.26
CA ALA A 387 -1.44 29.30 22.02
C ALA A 387 -1.98 28.13 21.17
N GLN A 388 -2.57 28.45 20.02
CA GLN A 388 -3.08 27.48 19.05
C GLN A 388 -1.98 26.52 18.60
N ARG A 389 -0.78 27.02 18.30
CA ARG A 389 0.31 26.17 17.84
C ARG A 389 0.79 25.17 18.90
N CYS A 390 0.79 25.58 20.17
CA CYS A 390 1.09 24.68 21.29
C CYS A 390 -0.04 23.65 21.49
N GLU A 391 -1.31 24.07 21.36
CA GLU A 391 -2.48 23.18 21.41
C GLU A 391 -2.41 22.09 20.34
N GLU A 392 -2.16 22.45 19.08
CA GLU A 392 -1.99 21.53 17.96
C GLU A 392 -0.85 20.54 18.18
N LEU A 393 0.32 21.00 18.65
CA LEU A 393 1.47 20.14 18.94
C LEU A 393 1.20 19.15 20.08
N LEU A 394 0.53 19.59 21.15
CA LEU A 394 0.17 18.72 22.28
C LEU A 394 -0.92 17.70 21.89
N LEU A 395 -1.88 18.07 21.03
CA LEU A 395 -2.88 17.14 20.48
C LEU A 395 -2.25 16.08 19.54
N ILE A 396 -1.23 16.46 18.76
CA ILE A 396 -0.47 15.49 17.96
C ILE A 396 0.37 14.57 18.86
N LEU A 397 0.97 15.11 19.93
CA LEU A 397 1.70 14.34 20.94
C LEU A 397 0.80 13.29 21.60
N GLU A 398 -0.40 13.68 22.04
CA GLU A 398 -1.42 12.76 22.59
C GLU A 398 -1.76 11.64 21.61
N ARG A 399 -1.99 11.97 20.33
CA ARG A 399 -2.30 10.96 19.30
C ARG A 399 -1.18 9.91 19.17
N TYR A 400 0.09 10.33 19.22
CA TYR A 400 1.22 9.39 19.17
C TYR A 400 1.39 8.60 20.48
N LEU A 401 1.10 9.22 21.64
CA LEU A 401 1.08 8.53 22.95
C LEU A 401 0.00 7.44 23.01
N SER A 402 -1.17 7.67 22.41
CA SER A 402 -2.26 6.68 22.36
C SER A 402 -2.03 5.51 21.39
N GLN A 403 -0.99 5.57 20.55
CA GLN A 403 -0.65 4.56 19.53
C GLN A 403 0.52 3.66 19.96
N GLU A 404 0.81 3.57 21.27
CA GLU A 404 1.89 2.76 21.86
C GLU A 404 3.28 2.97 21.24
N THR A 405 3.69 4.24 21.06
CA THR A 405 5.10 4.56 20.74
C THR A 405 5.87 4.97 21.99
N GLU A 406 7.12 4.48 22.13
CA GLU A 406 7.94 4.69 23.33
C GLU A 406 8.28 6.17 23.56
N PHE A 407 7.54 6.81 24.46
CA PHE A 407 7.89 8.14 24.96
C PHE A 407 8.97 8.03 26.03
N THR A 408 10.24 8.13 25.61
CA THR A 408 11.37 7.98 26.53
C THR A 408 11.37 9.05 27.63
N ALA A 409 11.82 8.67 28.83
CA ALA A 409 11.83 9.54 30.02
C ALA A 409 12.58 10.87 29.80
N HIS A 410 13.53 10.92 28.87
CA HIS A 410 14.22 12.14 28.48
C HIS A 410 13.30 13.17 27.80
N HIS A 411 12.47 12.75 26.84
CA HIS A 411 11.50 13.67 26.20
C HIS A 411 10.45 14.16 27.21
N PHE A 412 10.03 13.27 28.11
CA PHE A 412 9.13 13.60 29.20
C PHE A 412 9.68 14.72 30.11
N LEU A 413 10.91 14.56 30.61
CA LEU A 413 11.57 15.55 31.44
C LEU A 413 11.74 16.88 30.71
N ARG A 414 12.12 16.85 29.42
CA ARG A 414 12.24 18.07 28.60
C ARG A 414 10.93 18.84 28.52
N ILE A 415 9.81 18.20 28.19
CA ILE A 415 8.50 18.87 28.12
C ILE A 415 8.07 19.39 29.51
N ARG A 416 8.31 18.62 30.58
CA ARG A 416 7.93 19.01 31.95
C ARG A 416 8.62 20.29 32.44
N HIS A 417 9.88 20.50 32.07
CA HIS A 417 10.67 21.66 32.46
C HIS A 417 10.62 22.82 31.42
N ALA A 418 10.14 22.57 30.21
CA ALA A 418 10.03 23.60 29.17
C ALA A 418 8.79 24.48 29.39
N ARG A 419 8.92 25.77 29.05
CA ARG A 419 7.79 26.72 29.01
C ARG A 419 7.02 26.52 27.71
N VAL A 420 6.03 25.62 27.75
CA VAL A 420 5.29 25.16 26.55
C VAL A 420 3.77 25.13 26.75
N PHE A 421 3.30 25.47 27.96
CA PHE A 421 1.88 25.53 28.28
C PHE A 421 1.42 26.99 28.21
N PRO A 422 0.61 27.39 27.21
CA PRO A 422 0.13 28.76 27.08
C PRO A 422 -0.93 29.04 28.15
N VAL A 423 -0.69 30.03 29.00
CA VAL A 423 -1.56 30.41 30.11
C VAL A 423 -2.05 31.84 29.92
N SER A 424 -3.36 32.03 29.89
CA SER A 424 -4.02 33.34 29.91
C SER A 424 -3.94 33.91 31.32
N GLU A 425 -3.33 35.09 31.46
CA GLU A 425 -3.19 35.76 32.76
C GLU A 425 -4.51 36.40 33.22
N ALA A 426 -4.74 36.38 34.54
CA ALA A 426 -5.90 37.01 35.19
C ALA A 426 -5.76 38.54 35.24
N GLY A 427 -6.90 39.24 35.29
CA GLY A 427 -6.96 40.68 35.58
C GLY A 427 -6.32 41.62 34.55
N LYS A 428 -5.82 41.12 33.42
CA LYS A 428 -5.27 41.92 32.32
C LYS A 428 -6.23 41.91 31.13
N GLU A 429 -6.57 43.08 30.60
CA GLU A 429 -7.26 43.21 29.30
C GLU A 429 -6.39 44.02 28.30
N PRO A 430 -6.16 43.51 27.08
CA PRO A 430 -6.47 42.15 26.62
C PRO A 430 -5.71 41.08 27.43
N GLN A 431 -6.27 39.87 27.54
CA GLN A 431 -5.60 38.78 28.26
C GLN A 431 -4.27 38.43 27.59
N ALA A 432 -3.17 38.70 28.30
CA ALA A 432 -1.85 38.27 27.88
C ALA A 432 -1.73 36.75 28.03
N VAL A 433 -1.30 36.06 26.97
CA VAL A 433 -0.95 34.64 27.02
C VAL A 433 0.56 34.52 27.22
N VAL A 434 0.97 33.80 28.27
CA VAL A 434 2.38 33.57 28.61
C VAL A 434 2.65 32.08 28.67
N LEU A 435 3.79 31.63 28.14
CA LEU A 435 4.20 30.24 28.25
C LEU A 435 4.72 29.93 29.66
N ARG A 436 4.16 28.90 30.30
CA ARG A 436 4.55 28.36 31.61
C ARG A 436 5.06 26.93 31.51
N ALA A 437 5.83 26.51 32.50
CA ALA A 437 6.19 25.11 32.74
C ALA A 437 5.27 24.48 33.81
N LEU A 438 5.20 23.15 33.90
CA LEU A 438 4.37 22.44 34.90
C LEU A 438 4.82 22.61 36.36
N GLN A 439 6.04 23.13 36.53
CA GLN A 439 6.65 23.46 37.81
C GLN A 439 6.45 24.93 38.20
N ASP A 440 6.00 25.79 37.27
CA ASP A 440 5.63 27.17 37.59
C ASP A 440 4.31 27.11 38.39
N ASP A 441 4.21 27.87 39.47
CA ASP A 441 3.02 27.93 40.32
C ASP A 441 2.00 28.97 39.79
N ASP A 442 0.89 29.15 40.51
CA ASP A 442 -0.17 30.13 40.24
C ASP A 442 -0.87 30.02 38.87
N TRP A 443 -1.04 28.81 38.32
CA TRP A 443 -1.92 28.57 37.16
C TRP A 443 -2.63 27.22 37.20
N TYR A 444 -3.76 27.12 36.48
CA TYR A 444 -4.65 25.95 36.51
C TYR A 444 -5.09 25.51 35.12
N ILE A 445 -5.49 24.26 35.00
CA ILE A 445 -6.03 23.63 33.80
C ILE A 445 -7.57 23.59 33.94
N PRO A 446 -8.33 24.27 33.05
CA PRO A 446 -9.79 24.29 33.11
C PRO A 446 -10.40 22.99 32.57
N ASP A 447 -10.46 21.96 33.42
CA ASP A 447 -10.93 20.61 33.07
C ASP A 447 -12.45 20.41 33.16
N LYS A 448 -13.19 21.40 33.69
CA LYS A 448 -14.67 21.39 33.75
C LYS A 448 -15.23 22.73 33.30
N MET A 449 -16.18 22.71 32.36
CA MET A 449 -16.81 23.90 31.77
C MET A 449 -17.43 24.86 32.82
N THR A 450 -18.04 24.32 33.87
CA THR A 450 -18.63 25.16 34.94
C THR A 450 -17.56 25.88 35.76
N LEU A 451 -16.45 25.22 36.08
CA LEU A 451 -15.33 25.82 36.82
C LEU A 451 -14.52 26.78 35.94
N GLU A 452 -14.36 26.48 34.65
CA GLU A 452 -13.76 27.39 33.68
C GLU A 452 -14.53 28.72 33.64
N MET A 453 -15.85 28.66 33.48
CA MET A 453 -16.70 29.86 33.51
C MET A 453 -16.67 30.60 34.86
N ASP A 454 -16.55 29.87 35.99
CA ASP A 454 -16.49 30.48 37.33
C ASP A 454 -15.20 31.28 37.54
N PHE A 455 -14.07 30.75 37.08
CA PHE A 455 -12.73 31.29 37.38
C PHE A 455 -12.05 32.01 36.20
N ARG A 456 -12.67 32.03 35.01
CA ARG A 456 -12.25 32.86 33.87
C ARG A 456 -11.99 34.30 34.30
N ASN A 457 -10.86 34.85 33.85
CA ASN A 457 -10.32 36.17 34.17
C ASN A 457 -9.99 36.43 35.66
N LYS A 458 -10.26 35.49 36.58
CA LYS A 458 -9.99 35.60 38.02
C LYS A 458 -8.72 34.88 38.46
N VAL A 459 -8.36 33.79 37.79
CA VAL A 459 -7.07 33.07 37.98
C VAL A 459 -6.41 32.83 36.63
N ASN A 460 -5.11 32.54 36.64
CA ASN A 460 -4.38 32.21 35.42
C ASN A 460 -4.81 30.80 34.95
N LEU A 461 -5.28 30.69 33.71
CA LEU A 461 -5.80 29.44 33.16
C LEU A 461 -5.04 29.04 31.89
N LEU A 462 -4.80 27.74 31.71
CA LEU A 462 -4.34 27.19 30.43
C LEU A 462 -5.29 27.64 29.31
N ALA A 463 -4.74 28.25 28.28
CA ALA A 463 -5.46 28.92 27.19
C ALA A 463 -6.07 27.96 26.16
N PHE A 464 -6.53 26.78 26.61
CA PHE A 464 -7.15 25.74 25.78
C PHE A 464 -8.63 25.59 26.10
N SER A 465 -9.39 25.09 25.13
CA SER A 465 -10.79 24.73 25.40
C SER A 465 -10.87 23.50 26.32
N VAL A 466 -11.93 23.43 27.14
CA VAL A 466 -12.23 22.25 27.98
C VAL A 466 -12.27 20.97 27.13
N ARG A 467 -12.85 21.04 25.93
CA ARG A 467 -12.91 19.94 24.96
C ARG A 467 -11.54 19.48 24.46
N SER A 468 -10.55 20.38 24.43
CA SER A 468 -9.17 20.05 24.07
C SER A 468 -8.45 19.41 25.24
N ILE A 469 -8.68 19.91 26.46
CA ILE A 469 -8.15 19.33 27.71
C ILE A 469 -8.69 17.90 27.91
N GLU A 470 -9.97 17.66 27.62
CA GLU A 470 -10.61 16.33 27.60
C GLU A 470 -10.01 15.36 26.57
N LYS A 471 -9.35 15.85 25.51
CA LYS A 471 -8.67 15.00 24.53
C LYS A 471 -7.29 14.56 25.00
N LEU A 472 -6.60 15.35 25.83
CA LEU A 472 -5.20 15.19 26.23
C LEU A 472 -5.00 14.27 27.46
N LYS A 473 -5.87 13.27 27.64
CA LYS A 473 -5.97 12.44 28.87
C LYS A 473 -4.71 11.64 29.17
N PHE A 474 -4.10 11.01 28.17
CA PHE A 474 -2.90 10.18 28.36
C PHE A 474 -1.70 11.08 28.69
N LEU A 475 -1.56 12.20 28.00
CA LEU A 475 -0.53 13.21 28.24
C LEU A 475 -0.61 13.77 29.66
N TRP A 476 -1.77 14.22 30.14
CA TRP A 476 -1.92 14.71 31.52
C TRP A 476 -1.58 13.64 32.56
N THR A 477 -2.03 12.41 32.32
CA THR A 477 -1.77 11.27 33.22
C THR A 477 -0.28 10.97 33.30
N LYS A 478 0.44 10.97 32.16
CA LYS A 478 1.89 10.81 32.13
C LYS A 478 2.59 11.98 32.81
N LEU A 479 2.18 13.22 32.53
CA LEU A 479 2.78 14.45 33.08
C LEU A 479 2.59 14.60 34.60
N ASN A 480 1.71 13.80 35.21
CA ASN A 480 1.39 13.82 36.64
C ASN A 480 0.99 15.23 37.13
N CYS A 481 0.17 15.91 36.33
CA CYS A 481 -0.22 17.31 36.52
C CYS A 481 -1.65 17.50 37.04
N GLN A 482 -2.29 16.44 37.57
CA GLN A 482 -3.66 16.47 38.10
C GLN A 482 -3.84 17.52 39.20
N ARG A 483 -2.76 17.85 39.96
CA ARG A 483 -2.75 18.95 40.94
C ARG A 483 -3.13 20.32 40.36
N LEU A 484 -2.97 20.51 39.05
CA LEU A 484 -3.27 21.77 38.36
C LEU A 484 -4.71 21.82 37.84
N PHE A 485 -5.47 20.71 37.85
CA PHE A 485 -6.86 20.70 37.37
C PHE A 485 -7.74 21.53 38.32
N LEU A 486 -8.58 22.41 37.76
CA LEU A 486 -9.54 23.19 38.56
C LEU A 486 -10.44 22.27 39.40
N SER A 487 -10.84 21.11 38.88
CA SER A 487 -11.65 20.13 39.64
C SER A 487 -10.98 19.55 40.89
N HIS A 488 -9.65 19.66 41.00
CA HIS A 488 -8.88 19.19 42.16
C HIS A 488 -8.45 20.36 43.07
N ALA A 489 -8.29 21.56 42.52
CA ALA A 489 -7.86 22.75 43.25
C ALA A 489 -9.03 23.54 43.89
N VAL A 490 -10.24 23.46 43.31
CA VAL A 490 -11.43 24.19 43.77
C VAL A 490 -12.20 23.36 44.81
N ASP A 491 -12.42 23.92 46.00
CA ASP A 491 -13.42 23.43 46.96
C ASP A 491 -14.83 23.85 46.49
N VAL A 492 -15.76 22.90 46.43
CA VAL A 492 -17.13 23.13 45.95
C VAL A 492 -18.12 22.69 47.02
N ALA A 493 -18.73 23.67 47.68
CA ALA A 493 -19.82 23.45 48.63
C ALA A 493 -21.17 23.78 47.97
N ILE A 494 -22.24 23.08 48.38
CA ILE A 494 -23.61 23.47 48.07
C ILE A 494 -24.28 23.88 49.37
N GLU A 495 -24.72 25.14 49.44
CA GLU A 495 -25.23 25.78 50.65
C GLU A 495 -26.73 26.08 50.46
N PRO A 496 -27.64 25.30 51.10
CA PRO A 496 -29.05 25.67 51.21
C PRO A 496 -29.18 26.91 52.11
N ARG A 497 -29.76 28.00 51.58
CA ARG A 497 -29.90 29.31 52.26
C ARG A 497 -31.37 29.79 52.24
N GLY A 498 -31.89 30.20 53.38
CA GLY A 498 -33.27 30.70 53.54
C GLY A 498 -34.09 29.92 54.56
N ASP A 499 -35.39 30.19 54.62
CA ASP A 499 -36.33 29.55 55.54
C ASP A 499 -36.64 28.12 55.08
N LYS A 500 -36.35 27.13 55.92
CA LYS A 500 -36.66 25.72 55.65
C LYS A 500 -38.14 25.42 55.87
N ARG A 501 -38.87 25.05 54.82
CA ARG A 501 -40.29 24.65 54.88
C ARG A 501 -40.43 23.18 54.53
N ARG A 502 -40.99 22.35 55.41
CA ARG A 502 -41.17 20.91 55.12
C ARG A 502 -42.33 20.69 54.16
N ASP A 503 -42.08 20.02 53.04
CA ASP A 503 -43.10 19.68 52.05
C ASP A 503 -43.52 18.23 52.25
N LEU A 504 -44.52 18.01 53.11
CA LEU A 504 -45.03 16.68 53.45
C LEU A 504 -45.66 15.96 52.24
N SER A 505 -46.11 16.70 51.23
CA SER A 505 -46.73 16.12 50.03
C SER A 505 -45.65 15.52 49.13
N ARG A 506 -44.63 16.31 48.78
CA ARG A 506 -43.47 15.81 48.02
C ARG A 506 -42.65 14.80 48.81
N GLU A 507 -42.62 14.89 50.15
CA GLU A 507 -41.98 13.90 51.00
C GLU A 507 -42.62 12.52 50.85
N ALA A 508 -43.96 12.41 50.98
CA ALA A 508 -44.67 11.15 50.80
C ALA A 508 -44.55 10.61 49.35
N GLU A 509 -44.65 11.50 48.36
CA GLU A 509 -44.53 11.14 46.95
C GLU A 509 -43.12 10.60 46.62
N LEU A 510 -42.07 11.33 47.00
CA LEU A 510 -40.68 10.96 46.77
C LEU A 510 -40.28 9.72 47.57
N GLN A 511 -40.75 9.59 48.82
CA GLN A 511 -40.56 8.40 49.62
C GLN A 511 -41.15 7.16 48.93
N THR A 512 -42.33 7.29 48.34
CA THR A 512 -42.98 6.20 47.60
C THR A 512 -42.12 5.83 46.40
N ARG A 513 -41.75 6.81 45.55
CA ARG A 513 -40.86 6.59 44.39
C ARG A 513 -39.55 5.90 44.78
N VAL A 514 -38.93 6.32 45.89
CA VAL A 514 -37.68 5.73 46.38
C VAL A 514 -37.84 4.25 46.74
N THR A 515 -38.96 3.82 47.34
CA THR A 515 -39.23 2.40 47.60
C THR A 515 -39.21 1.59 46.30
N TYR A 516 -39.87 2.07 45.24
CA TYR A 516 -39.84 1.44 43.91
C TYR A 516 -38.44 1.45 43.28
N ILE A 517 -37.67 2.53 43.43
CA ILE A 517 -36.30 2.64 42.92
C ILE A 517 -35.36 1.64 43.62
N THR A 518 -35.54 1.36 44.91
CA THR A 518 -34.71 0.35 45.60
C THR A 518 -34.87 -1.06 45.06
N CYS A 519 -35.99 -1.37 44.39
CA CYS A 519 -36.23 -2.64 43.71
C CYS A 519 -35.48 -2.78 42.37
N LEU A 520 -34.78 -1.74 41.90
CA LEU A 520 -33.94 -1.78 40.69
C LEU A 520 -32.51 -2.29 40.95
N ASN A 521 -32.13 -2.51 42.21
CA ASN A 521 -30.84 -3.12 42.55
C ASN A 521 -30.96 -4.66 42.52
N THR A 522 -30.17 -5.31 41.66
CA THR A 522 -30.19 -6.77 41.46
C THR A 522 -29.24 -7.55 42.37
N SER A 523 -28.45 -6.89 43.22
CA SER A 523 -27.34 -7.49 43.99
C SER A 523 -27.73 -8.06 45.37
N VAL A 524 -29.01 -8.07 45.75
CA VAL A 524 -29.43 -8.43 47.12
C VAL A 524 -29.82 -9.91 47.25
N THR A 525 -28.86 -10.74 47.67
CA THR A 525 -29.11 -12.13 48.13
C THR A 525 -29.49 -12.25 49.61
N THR A 526 -29.67 -11.13 50.34
CA THR A 526 -30.00 -11.14 51.78
C THR A 526 -31.00 -10.05 52.19
N GLY A 527 -32.29 -10.39 52.26
CA GLY A 527 -33.35 -9.61 52.91
C GLY A 527 -33.79 -8.33 52.17
N PRO A 528 -34.96 -7.74 52.51
CA PRO A 528 -35.39 -6.48 51.93
C PRO A 528 -34.44 -5.34 52.37
N PRO A 529 -33.92 -4.50 51.45
CA PRO A 529 -33.05 -3.40 51.81
C PRO A 529 -33.80 -2.38 52.68
N ARG A 530 -33.18 -1.96 53.79
CA ARG A 530 -33.76 -0.93 54.67
C ARG A 530 -33.73 0.41 53.95
N VAL A 531 -34.87 0.78 53.33
CA VAL A 531 -35.07 2.08 52.69
C VAL A 531 -34.96 3.18 53.76
N PRO A 532 -33.95 4.07 53.72
CA PRO A 532 -33.87 5.18 54.66
C PRO A 532 -34.98 6.19 54.33
N PRO A 533 -35.69 6.75 55.34
CA PRO A 533 -36.67 7.79 55.08
C PRO A 533 -36.02 9.02 54.43
N VAL A 534 -36.73 9.60 53.48
CA VAL A 534 -36.38 10.86 52.82
C VAL A 534 -37.18 11.99 53.48
N ARG A 535 -36.54 13.13 53.75
CA ARG A 535 -37.20 14.33 54.29
C ARG A 535 -37.10 15.46 53.28
N VAL A 536 -38.24 16.02 52.87
CA VAL A 536 -38.27 17.00 51.79
C VAL A 536 -38.51 18.40 52.33
N TRP A 537 -37.59 19.31 51.99
CA TRP A 537 -37.58 20.70 52.40
C TRP A 537 -37.60 21.62 51.18
N GLY A 538 -38.56 22.53 51.11
CA GLY A 538 -38.50 23.71 50.27
C GLY A 538 -37.61 24.78 50.91
N ILE A 539 -36.78 25.46 50.11
CA ILE A 539 -35.92 26.56 50.56
C ILE A 539 -35.82 27.69 49.52
N ASP A 540 -35.60 28.92 49.98
CA ASP A 540 -35.62 30.13 49.14
C ASP A 540 -34.46 30.18 48.12
N SER A 541 -33.30 29.62 48.45
CA SER A 541 -32.16 29.52 47.53
C SER A 541 -31.24 28.33 47.85
N ILE A 542 -30.67 27.73 46.82
CA ILE A 542 -29.57 26.76 46.96
C ILE A 542 -28.38 27.33 46.20
N VAL A 543 -27.33 27.68 46.94
CA VAL A 543 -26.16 28.39 46.39
C VAL A 543 -24.99 27.44 46.29
N LYS A 544 -24.50 27.22 45.07
CA LYS A 544 -23.25 26.51 44.84
C LYS A 544 -22.09 27.49 45.00
N VAL A 545 -21.20 27.21 45.95
CA VAL A 545 -20.05 28.04 46.30
C VAL A 545 -18.77 27.33 45.89
N SER A 546 -18.14 27.85 44.83
CA SER A 546 -16.81 27.44 44.37
C SER A 546 -15.75 28.33 45.04
N ARG A 547 -14.78 27.74 45.75
CA ARG A 547 -13.68 28.44 46.45
C ARG A 547 -12.32 28.00 45.91
N LEU A 548 -11.45 28.97 45.61
CA LEU A 548 -10.05 28.74 45.25
C LEU A 548 -9.20 29.85 45.88
N HIS A 549 -8.38 29.47 46.86
CA HIS A 549 -7.61 30.43 47.68
C HIS A 549 -8.52 31.53 48.28
N SER A 550 -8.28 32.80 47.97
CA SER A 550 -9.09 33.93 48.41
C SER A 550 -10.30 34.24 47.51
N ILE A 551 -10.45 33.54 46.38
CA ILE A 551 -11.50 33.79 45.39
C ILE A 551 -12.71 32.88 45.68
N LYS A 552 -13.87 33.51 45.88
CA LYS A 552 -15.16 32.86 46.08
C LYS A 552 -16.07 33.19 44.90
N VAL A 553 -16.72 32.19 44.32
CA VAL A 553 -17.71 32.34 43.25
C VAL A 553 -18.99 31.65 43.69
N GLU A 554 -20.11 32.37 43.64
CA GLU A 554 -21.42 31.87 44.04
C GLU A 554 -22.34 31.77 42.82
N ARG A 555 -22.92 30.58 42.60
CA ARG A 555 -23.99 30.37 41.62
C ARG A 555 -25.30 30.04 42.32
N HIS A 556 -26.38 30.50 41.71
CA HIS A 556 -27.76 30.31 42.17
C HIS A 556 -28.54 29.43 41.18
N ASP A 557 -27.84 28.58 40.42
CA ASP A 557 -28.35 27.69 39.36
C ASP A 557 -28.68 26.26 39.87
N THR A 558 -28.58 26.03 41.17
CA THR A 558 -28.85 24.73 41.80
C THR A 558 -30.30 24.67 42.26
N LEU A 559 -31.02 23.63 41.82
CA LEU A 559 -32.48 23.49 42.04
C LEU A 559 -32.82 22.47 43.13
N VAL A 560 -31.96 21.45 43.29
CA VAL A 560 -32.09 20.36 44.25
C VAL A 560 -30.71 20.06 44.84
N THR A 561 -30.64 19.78 46.15
CA THR A 561 -29.44 19.26 46.80
C THR A 561 -29.78 18.28 47.92
N PHE A 562 -28.83 17.45 48.31
CA PHE A 562 -28.98 16.33 49.24
C PHE A 562 -28.05 16.50 50.44
N ASP A 563 -28.52 16.12 51.62
CA ASP A 563 -27.71 15.99 52.84
C ASP A 563 -27.98 14.60 53.46
N GLU A 564 -27.04 13.68 53.27
CA GLU A 564 -27.15 12.29 53.71
C GLU A 564 -26.76 12.15 55.19
N LYS A 565 -27.71 11.67 56.02
CA LYS A 565 -27.47 11.27 57.41
C LYS A 565 -27.47 9.75 57.53
N ALA A 566 -26.98 9.24 58.65
CA ALA A 566 -26.92 7.80 58.91
C ALA A 566 -28.29 7.10 58.85
N ASP A 567 -29.37 7.78 59.28
CA ASP A 567 -30.71 7.21 59.39
C ASP A 567 -31.72 7.77 58.36
N PHE A 568 -31.40 8.83 57.62
CA PHE A 568 -32.32 9.50 56.67
C PHE A 568 -31.55 10.40 55.68
N THR A 569 -32.17 10.73 54.55
CA THR A 569 -31.64 11.71 53.58
C THR A 569 -32.52 12.95 53.57
N GLU A 570 -31.93 14.14 53.76
CA GLU A 570 -32.64 15.40 53.53
C GLU A 570 -32.49 15.82 52.07
N VAL A 571 -33.61 16.18 51.44
CA VAL A 571 -33.65 16.67 50.06
C VAL A 571 -34.19 18.10 50.09
N TYR A 572 -33.35 19.02 49.66
CA TYR A 572 -33.67 20.44 49.58
C TYR A 572 -34.06 20.77 48.15
N PHE A 573 -35.27 21.27 47.93
CA PHE A 573 -35.75 21.81 46.66
C PHE A 573 -35.83 23.34 46.75
N LEU A 574 -35.55 24.02 45.64
CA LEU A 574 -35.91 25.43 45.50
C LEU A 574 -37.43 25.58 45.63
N MET A 575 -37.89 26.54 46.44
CA MET A 575 -39.32 26.76 46.76
C MET A 575 -40.21 26.86 45.51
N VAL A 576 -39.69 27.50 44.46
CA VAL A 576 -40.33 27.57 43.13
C VAL A 576 -39.29 27.10 42.11
N ILE A 577 -39.56 25.97 41.47
CA ILE A 577 -38.80 25.50 40.30
C ILE A 577 -39.60 25.90 39.06
N PRO A 578 -39.06 26.79 38.19
CA PRO A 578 -39.70 27.12 36.92
C PRO A 578 -39.94 25.88 36.05
N GLU A 579 -41.01 25.87 35.25
CA GLU A 579 -41.36 24.73 34.38
C GLU A 579 -40.19 24.28 33.49
N GLU A 580 -39.52 25.26 32.87
CA GLU A 580 -38.32 25.09 32.03
C GLU A 580 -37.13 24.42 32.74
N HIS A 581 -37.11 24.42 34.07
CA HIS A 581 -36.05 23.88 34.92
C HIS A 581 -36.44 22.57 35.64
N ARG A 582 -37.68 22.08 35.51
CA ARG A 582 -38.13 20.83 36.15
C ARG A 582 -37.30 19.61 35.74
N GLU A 583 -36.95 19.50 34.47
CA GLU A 583 -36.15 18.38 33.95
C GLU A 583 -34.73 18.35 34.53
N GLN A 584 -34.13 19.51 34.81
CA GLN A 584 -32.83 19.61 35.47
C GLN A 584 -32.91 19.13 36.94
N ALA A 585 -34.02 19.38 37.63
CA ALA A 585 -34.28 18.85 38.96
C ALA A 585 -34.49 17.32 38.95
N ILE A 586 -35.24 16.79 37.98
CA ILE A 586 -35.46 15.35 37.80
C ILE A 586 -34.15 14.62 37.48
N PHE A 587 -33.33 15.16 36.58
CA PHE A 587 -31.99 14.62 36.29
C PHE A 587 -31.10 14.57 37.53
N THR A 588 -31.15 15.62 38.36
CA THR A 588 -30.39 15.72 39.62
C THR A 588 -30.84 14.65 40.64
N LEU A 589 -32.14 14.35 40.70
CA LEU A 589 -32.70 13.25 41.50
C LEU A 589 -32.30 11.87 40.95
N ALA A 590 -32.38 11.69 39.63
CA ALA A 590 -32.02 10.43 38.96
C ALA A 590 -30.54 10.07 39.20
N ASP A 591 -29.62 11.01 38.99
CA ASP A 591 -28.19 10.80 39.24
C ASP A 591 -27.89 10.50 40.72
N PHE A 592 -28.54 11.18 41.66
CA PHE A 592 -28.40 10.89 43.08
C PHE A 592 -28.87 9.47 43.42
N PHE A 593 -30.09 9.08 43.02
CA PHE A 593 -30.65 7.77 43.38
C PHE A 593 -30.01 6.61 42.62
N CYS A 594 -29.59 6.80 41.36
CA CYS A 594 -28.79 5.84 40.61
C CYS A 594 -27.51 5.48 41.38
N ARG A 595 -26.75 6.50 41.82
CA ARG A 595 -25.54 6.30 42.65
C ARG A 595 -25.85 5.75 44.04
N ARG A 596 -26.94 6.19 44.68
CA ARG A 596 -27.27 5.83 46.07
C ARG A 596 -27.79 4.40 46.24
N TYR A 597 -28.38 3.84 45.20
CA TYR A 597 -28.96 2.50 45.20
C TYR A 597 -28.28 1.54 44.22
N ASP A 598 -27.16 1.92 43.60
CA ASP A 598 -26.39 1.09 42.66
C ASP A 598 -27.29 0.50 41.55
N VAL A 599 -28.07 1.40 40.92
CA VAL A 599 -29.02 1.04 39.85
C VAL A 599 -28.22 0.69 38.60
N ILE A 600 -28.43 -0.53 38.08
CA ILE A 600 -27.73 -1.00 36.89
C ILE A 600 -28.07 -0.15 35.66
N SER A 601 -27.10 -0.01 34.74
CA SER A 601 -27.22 0.89 33.58
C SER A 601 -28.44 0.63 32.69
N GLU A 602 -28.93 -0.61 32.66
CA GLU A 602 -30.13 -1.04 31.92
C GLU A 602 -31.42 -0.42 32.49
N ASP A 603 -31.48 -0.19 33.80
CA ASP A 603 -32.66 0.34 34.50
C ASP A 603 -32.64 1.88 34.61
N ASN A 604 -31.66 2.58 34.03
CA ASN A 604 -31.61 4.05 34.05
C ASN A 604 -32.81 4.72 33.36
N ASN A 605 -33.31 4.15 32.26
CA ASN A 605 -34.50 4.64 31.57
C ASN A 605 -35.76 4.41 32.43
N LEU A 606 -35.83 3.26 33.11
CA LEU A 606 -36.91 2.94 34.05
C LEU A 606 -36.89 3.85 35.28
N LEU A 607 -35.73 4.13 35.86
CA LEU A 607 -35.53 5.10 36.94
C LEU A 607 -36.06 6.50 36.57
N ASN A 608 -35.71 7.00 35.39
CA ASN A 608 -36.22 8.28 34.90
C ASN A 608 -37.75 8.25 34.68
N HIS A 609 -38.31 7.11 34.24
CA HIS A 609 -39.75 6.92 34.12
C HIS A 609 -40.44 6.95 35.50
N LEU A 610 -39.92 6.21 36.49
CA LEU A 610 -40.43 6.15 37.87
C LEU A 610 -40.33 7.48 38.62
N LEU A 611 -39.45 8.40 38.22
CA LEU A 611 -39.38 9.76 38.76
C LEU A 611 -40.40 10.73 38.11
N ARG A 612 -40.91 10.41 36.91
CA ARG A 612 -41.85 11.27 36.14
C ARG A 612 -43.31 10.84 36.22
N ALA A 613 -43.58 9.53 36.26
CA ALA A 613 -44.95 9.02 36.17
C ALA A 613 -45.82 9.36 37.40
N PRO A 614 -47.16 9.37 37.30
CA PRO A 614 -48.04 9.39 38.46
C PRO A 614 -47.72 8.24 39.42
N VAL A 615 -47.87 8.45 40.73
CA VAL A 615 -47.53 7.44 41.76
C VAL A 615 -48.38 6.18 41.61
N GLU A 616 -49.62 6.35 41.16
CA GLU A 616 -50.59 5.28 40.90
C GLU A 616 -50.17 4.35 39.76
N ALA A 617 -49.29 4.82 38.86
CA ALA A 617 -48.80 4.05 37.70
C ALA A 617 -47.50 3.29 37.99
N LEU A 618 -46.82 3.52 39.11
CA LEU A 618 -45.48 2.95 39.35
C LEU A 618 -45.48 1.41 39.37
N ALA A 619 -46.55 0.78 39.88
CA ALA A 619 -46.68 -0.67 39.90
C ALA A 619 -46.81 -1.29 38.50
N SER A 620 -47.61 -0.71 37.60
CA SER A 620 -47.74 -1.21 36.22
C SER A 620 -46.49 -0.90 35.38
N ILE A 621 -45.79 0.18 35.68
CA ILE A 621 -44.50 0.52 35.06
C ILE A 621 -43.42 -0.49 35.44
N MET A 622 -43.34 -0.93 36.71
CA MET A 622 -42.41 -2.01 37.09
C MET A 622 -42.72 -3.31 36.35
N LEU A 623 -43.97 -3.77 36.41
CA LEU A 623 -44.38 -5.05 35.83
C LEU A 623 -44.18 -5.09 34.31
N SER A 624 -44.51 -4.00 33.60
CA SER A 624 -44.29 -3.90 32.14
C SER A 624 -42.81 -3.87 31.72
N ASN A 625 -41.89 -3.63 32.65
CA ASN A 625 -40.44 -3.66 32.43
C ASN A 625 -39.77 -4.90 33.08
N ASN A 626 -40.54 -5.97 33.38
CA ASN A 626 -40.04 -7.20 34.01
C ASN A 626 -39.31 -6.92 35.35
N ARG A 627 -39.86 -6.03 36.17
CA ARG A 627 -39.45 -5.77 37.56
C ARG A 627 -40.66 -5.93 38.48
N PHE A 628 -40.41 -6.40 39.70
CA PHE A 628 -41.47 -6.61 40.69
C PHE A 628 -41.65 -5.37 41.58
N PRO A 629 -42.89 -4.89 41.80
CA PRO A 629 -43.15 -3.81 42.74
C PRO A 629 -42.97 -4.27 44.19
N PRO A 630 -42.82 -3.34 45.17
CA PRO A 630 -42.41 -3.67 46.53
C PRO A 630 -43.29 -4.69 47.28
N ASP A 631 -44.60 -4.70 47.00
CA ASP A 631 -45.63 -5.47 47.72
C ASP A 631 -46.01 -6.80 47.04
N ASP A 632 -45.32 -7.21 45.97
CA ASP A 632 -45.65 -8.45 45.22
C ASP A 632 -45.01 -9.71 45.84
N ASP A 633 -45.49 -10.08 47.04
CA ASP A 633 -44.96 -11.21 47.82
C ASP A 633 -45.26 -12.61 47.20
N ILE A 634 -46.11 -12.69 46.17
CA ILE A 634 -46.59 -13.96 45.58
C ILE A 634 -45.47 -14.73 44.86
N HIS A 635 -44.43 -14.04 44.38
CA HIS A 635 -43.35 -14.65 43.59
C HIS A 635 -41.99 -14.76 44.31
N ARG A 636 -41.89 -14.31 45.58
CA ARG A 636 -40.63 -14.35 46.34
C ARG A 636 -40.20 -15.77 46.77
N HIS A 637 -41.05 -16.77 46.59
CA HIS A 637 -40.79 -18.19 46.90
C HIS A 637 -41.18 -19.15 45.76
N LYS A 638 -40.26 -19.37 44.80
CA LYS A 638 -40.14 -20.64 44.05
C LYS A 638 -38.77 -20.75 43.37
N ALA A 639 -37.82 -21.33 44.09
CA ALA A 639 -36.61 -21.93 43.54
C ALA A 639 -36.65 -23.44 43.85
N ALA A 640 -36.24 -24.28 42.89
CA ALA A 640 -36.53 -25.72 42.79
C ALA A 640 -38.05 -26.02 42.61
N ASP A 641 -38.49 -26.90 41.72
CA ASP A 641 -37.87 -28.19 41.37
C ASP A 641 -38.19 -28.69 39.94
N GLU A 642 -37.65 -29.86 39.59
CA GLU A 642 -37.71 -30.53 38.27
C GLU A 642 -39.13 -30.92 37.76
N ARG A 643 -39.39 -30.78 36.44
CA ARG A 643 -39.66 -31.90 35.46
C ARG A 643 -40.40 -31.49 34.17
N THR A 644 -40.07 -32.22 33.10
CA THR A 644 -40.69 -32.32 31.77
C THR A 644 -41.55 -33.61 31.67
N PRO A 645 -42.22 -33.92 30.54
CA PRO A 645 -43.02 -33.13 29.59
C PRO A 645 -44.42 -33.79 29.33
N ASP A 646 -45.05 -33.43 28.20
CA ASP A 646 -46.17 -34.11 27.49
C ASP A 646 -47.62 -33.91 28.00
N GLU A 647 -48.46 -33.22 27.19
CA GLU A 647 -49.50 -33.87 26.36
C GLU A 647 -50.04 -32.90 25.27
N MET A 648 -50.75 -33.43 24.27
CA MET A 648 -51.06 -32.83 22.96
C MET A 648 -52.54 -32.42 22.80
N ASP A 649 -52.80 -31.48 21.87
CA ASP A 649 -53.99 -31.38 20.98
C ASP A 649 -55.39 -31.18 21.62
N LEU A 650 -56.46 -30.68 20.95
CA LEU A 650 -56.68 -29.89 19.72
C LEU A 650 -58.12 -29.27 19.81
N ASP A 651 -58.59 -28.65 18.72
CA ASP A 651 -60.00 -28.33 18.38
C ASP A 651 -60.66 -27.04 18.94
N ASP A 652 -60.54 -25.98 18.14
CA ASP A 652 -61.59 -25.43 17.27
C ASP A 652 -62.89 -24.73 17.75
N LEU A 653 -63.08 -23.55 17.13
CA LEU A 653 -64.30 -22.91 16.58
C LEU A 653 -65.25 -22.05 17.45
N GLU A 654 -65.39 -20.80 16.98
CA GLU A 654 -66.66 -20.04 16.76
C GLU A 654 -67.46 -19.54 18.00
N GLU A 655 -68.29 -18.48 17.95
CA GLU A 655 -68.80 -17.67 16.81
C GLU A 655 -69.20 -16.23 17.24
N LEU A 656 -69.05 -15.28 16.29
CA LEU A 656 -69.84 -14.07 15.94
C LEU A 656 -70.66 -13.18 16.94
N GLY A 657 -70.77 -11.89 16.53
CA GLY A 657 -71.82 -10.93 16.94
C GLY A 657 -71.26 -9.52 17.20
N GLU A 658 -71.17 -8.60 16.22
CA GLU A 658 -72.22 -7.62 15.83
C GLU A 658 -72.56 -6.57 16.93
N GLN A 659 -72.73 -5.26 16.70
CA GLN A 659 -72.98 -4.48 15.48
C GLN A 659 -72.62 -2.97 15.66
N GLU A 660 -72.39 -2.27 14.54
CA GLU A 660 -72.64 -0.85 14.20
C GLU A 660 -72.49 0.34 15.19
N GLY A 661 -71.68 1.33 14.76
CA GLY A 661 -72.22 2.62 14.26
C GLY A 661 -72.40 3.82 15.23
N GLY A 662 -71.52 4.83 15.15
CA GLY A 662 -71.70 6.11 15.86
C GLY A 662 -70.74 7.23 15.42
N HIS A 663 -71.25 8.22 14.69
CA HIS A 663 -70.50 9.23 13.94
C HIS A 663 -70.10 10.50 14.76
N VAL A 664 -69.15 11.29 14.21
CA VAL A 664 -68.72 12.65 14.63
C VAL A 664 -67.82 12.65 15.90
N GLN A 665 -66.64 13.32 15.98
CA GLN A 665 -65.94 14.28 15.09
C GLN A 665 -64.39 14.08 15.10
N ARG A 666 -63.65 14.91 14.35
CA ARG A 666 -62.20 15.14 14.52
C ARG A 666 -61.95 16.36 15.42
N GLN A 667 -61.04 16.25 16.38
CA GLN A 667 -60.19 17.37 16.79
C GLN A 667 -58.73 16.94 16.75
N SER A 668 -57.93 17.71 16.02
CA SER A 668 -56.48 17.60 15.94
C SER A 668 -55.85 18.15 17.21
N ASN A 669 -55.05 17.34 17.90
CA ASN A 669 -54.01 17.82 18.80
C ASN A 669 -52.68 17.26 18.30
N ASP A 670 -51.70 18.14 18.10
CA ASP A 670 -50.38 17.79 17.61
C ASP A 670 -49.66 16.89 18.61
N LEU A 671 -49.40 15.64 18.19
CA LEU A 671 -48.47 14.77 18.89
C LEU A 671 -47.05 15.27 18.63
N SER A 672 -46.32 15.55 19.71
CA SER A 672 -44.87 15.77 19.63
C SER A 672 -44.21 14.53 19.02
N PRO A 673 -43.16 14.68 18.20
CA PRO A 673 -42.49 13.53 17.59
C PRO A 673 -41.95 12.57 18.67
N PRO A 674 -41.99 11.25 18.46
CA PRO A 674 -41.48 10.29 19.42
C PRO A 674 -39.99 10.51 19.65
N THR A 675 -39.56 10.52 20.91
CA THR A 675 -38.14 10.67 21.28
C THR A 675 -37.31 9.58 20.61
N GLN A 676 -36.32 9.99 19.82
CA GLN A 676 -35.33 9.12 19.19
C GLN A 676 -34.30 8.65 20.24
N TYR A 677 -33.87 7.39 20.14
CA TYR A 677 -32.83 6.79 20.99
C TYR A 677 -31.64 6.32 20.14
N SER A 678 -30.41 6.42 20.65
CA SER A 678 -29.24 5.76 20.04
C SER A 678 -29.19 4.28 20.45
N LEU A 679 -28.50 3.46 19.65
CA LEU A 679 -28.12 2.11 20.09
C LEU A 679 -27.27 2.12 21.37
N ARG A 680 -26.55 3.21 21.68
CA ARG A 680 -25.82 3.36 22.95
C ARG A 680 -26.75 3.46 24.16
N ASP A 681 -27.93 4.03 23.96
CA ASP A 681 -28.94 4.21 25.02
C ASP A 681 -29.77 2.94 25.24
N LEU A 682 -29.92 2.12 24.19
CA LEU A 682 -30.70 0.87 24.22
C LEU A 682 -29.87 -0.41 24.42
N VAL A 683 -28.56 -0.38 24.16
CA VAL A 683 -27.67 -1.56 24.23
C VAL A 683 -26.38 -1.22 24.99
N PRO A 684 -26.35 -1.33 26.33
CA PRO A 684 -25.17 -0.99 27.13
C PRO A 684 -23.91 -1.81 26.77
N SER A 685 -24.09 -3.06 26.29
CA SER A 685 -22.97 -3.91 25.85
C SER A 685 -22.31 -3.47 24.53
N LEU A 686 -22.94 -2.55 23.78
CA LEU A 686 -22.46 -2.09 22.47
C LEU A 686 -21.05 -1.53 22.56
N ALA A 687 -20.73 -0.71 23.57
CA ALA A 687 -19.40 -0.12 23.70
C ALA A 687 -18.28 -1.17 23.80
N SER A 688 -18.50 -2.25 24.56
CA SER A 688 -17.56 -3.36 24.67
C SER A 688 -17.45 -4.16 23.37
N ARG A 689 -18.57 -4.37 22.67
CA ARG A 689 -18.60 -5.07 21.38
C ARG A 689 -17.94 -4.25 20.26
N SER A 690 -18.19 -2.95 20.18
CA SER A 690 -17.50 -2.03 19.26
C SER A 690 -15.99 -1.99 19.49
N GLN A 691 -15.53 -2.02 20.75
CA GLN A 691 -14.10 -2.15 21.07
C GLN A 691 -13.51 -3.47 20.55
N LYS A 692 -14.18 -4.61 20.77
CA LYS A 692 -13.75 -5.92 20.25
C LYS A 692 -13.69 -5.95 18.72
N VAL A 693 -14.71 -5.41 18.06
CA VAL A 693 -14.77 -5.28 16.59
C VAL A 693 -13.64 -4.39 16.06
N THR A 694 -13.39 -3.25 16.70
CA THR A 694 -12.28 -2.35 16.36
C THR A 694 -10.93 -3.07 16.49
N ALA A 695 -10.69 -3.76 17.60
CA ALA A 695 -9.47 -4.55 17.82
C ALA A 695 -9.33 -5.70 16.80
N SER A 696 -10.43 -6.34 16.40
CA SER A 696 -10.41 -7.39 15.38
C SER A 696 -10.09 -6.83 13.98
N ALA A 697 -10.71 -5.71 13.59
CA ALA A 697 -10.40 -5.00 12.34
C ALA A 697 -8.94 -4.50 12.28
N GLN A 698 -8.39 -4.06 13.43
CA GLN A 698 -6.98 -3.67 13.58
C GLN A 698 -6.01 -4.85 13.42
N ASN A 699 -6.42 -6.06 13.79
CA ASN A 699 -5.59 -7.27 13.66
C ASN A 699 -5.87 -8.08 12.39
N PHE A 700 -6.90 -7.71 11.62
CA PHE A 700 -7.30 -8.40 10.40
C PHE A 700 -6.17 -8.40 9.35
N ARG A 701 -5.91 -9.56 8.74
CA ARG A 701 -4.87 -9.78 7.73
C ARG A 701 -5.49 -10.23 6.41
N ILE A 702 -5.48 -9.31 5.44
CA ILE A 702 -6.06 -9.49 4.09
C ILE A 702 -5.58 -10.81 3.43
N SER A 703 -4.29 -11.10 3.45
CA SER A 703 -3.72 -12.26 2.72
C SER A 703 -4.02 -13.65 3.30
N LYS A 704 -4.70 -13.78 4.46
CA LYS A 704 -4.94 -15.08 5.11
C LYS A 704 -6.37 -15.62 5.07
N ARG A 705 -7.37 -14.84 4.61
CA ARG A 705 -8.79 -15.22 4.74
C ARG A 705 -9.74 -14.85 3.60
N PHE A 706 -9.30 -14.15 2.55
CA PHE A 706 -10.18 -13.88 1.41
C PHE A 706 -10.44 -15.15 0.59
N LYS A 707 -11.72 -15.56 0.52
CA LYS A 707 -12.19 -16.66 -0.35
C LYS A 707 -12.24 -16.15 -1.79
N GLN A 708 -11.40 -16.69 -2.66
CA GLN A 708 -11.36 -16.35 -4.09
C GLN A 708 -12.66 -16.78 -4.78
N LEU A 709 -13.26 -15.88 -5.57
CA LEU A 709 -14.66 -15.98 -6.01
C LEU A 709 -14.88 -16.63 -7.39
N SER A 710 -13.84 -16.89 -8.18
CA SER A 710 -14.00 -17.33 -9.57
C SER A 710 -12.92 -18.32 -10.02
N SER A 711 -13.40 -19.36 -10.72
CA SER A 711 -12.57 -20.28 -11.50
C SER A 711 -12.08 -19.64 -12.81
N PRO A 712 -11.05 -20.20 -13.48
CA PRO A 712 -10.59 -19.69 -14.77
C PRO A 712 -11.65 -19.70 -15.88
N GLN A 713 -12.65 -20.60 -15.79
CA GLN A 713 -13.75 -20.68 -16.76
C GLN A 713 -14.76 -19.55 -16.58
N GLU A 714 -15.13 -19.24 -15.33
CA GLU A 714 -16.00 -18.10 -15.02
C GLU A 714 -15.34 -16.77 -15.40
N ARG A 715 -14.03 -16.65 -15.17
CA ARG A 715 -13.24 -15.49 -15.61
C ARG A 715 -13.32 -15.27 -17.13
N ALA A 716 -13.20 -16.34 -17.92
CA ALA A 716 -13.33 -16.26 -19.38
C ALA A 716 -14.77 -15.96 -19.86
N LYS A 717 -15.79 -16.40 -19.11
CA LYS A 717 -17.21 -16.04 -19.34
C LYS A 717 -17.44 -14.55 -19.07
N ARG A 718 -16.89 -14.05 -17.97
CA ARG A 718 -16.93 -12.65 -17.52
C ARG A 718 -16.25 -11.69 -18.49
N GLU A 719 -15.03 -11.98 -18.95
CA GLU A 719 -14.35 -11.16 -19.97
C GLU A 719 -15.14 -11.06 -21.29
N ARG A 720 -15.87 -12.12 -21.67
CA ARG A 720 -16.74 -12.12 -22.86
C ARG A 720 -17.99 -11.26 -22.64
N LEU A 721 -18.66 -11.41 -21.50
CA LEU A 721 -19.83 -10.60 -21.12
C LEU A 721 -19.48 -9.11 -21.01
N GLN A 722 -18.37 -8.78 -20.34
CA GLN A 722 -17.91 -7.40 -20.19
C GLN A 722 -17.57 -6.75 -21.55
N LYS A 723 -16.91 -7.49 -22.46
CA LYS A 723 -16.68 -7.02 -23.84
C LYS A 723 -17.97 -6.81 -24.62
N LEU A 724 -18.98 -7.67 -24.44
CA LEU A 724 -20.31 -7.55 -25.07
C LEU A 724 -21.12 -6.36 -24.53
N LEU A 725 -20.97 -6.05 -23.24
CA LEU A 725 -21.60 -4.90 -22.60
C LEU A 725 -20.94 -3.58 -23.04
N LEU A 726 -19.61 -3.56 -23.19
CA LEU A 726 -18.86 -2.38 -23.64
C LEU A 726 -19.17 -1.97 -25.10
N THR A 727 -19.54 -2.90 -25.98
CA THR A 727 -20.00 -2.57 -27.34
C THR A 727 -21.41 -2.01 -27.42
N MET A 728 -22.21 -2.07 -26.35
CA MET A 728 -23.57 -1.53 -26.31
C MET A 728 -23.63 -0.31 -25.39
N GLY A 729 -23.56 0.89 -25.98
CA GLY A 729 -23.44 2.19 -25.29
C GLY A 729 -24.66 2.68 -24.47
N ASN A 730 -25.30 1.77 -23.72
CA ASN A 730 -26.45 1.95 -22.81
C ASN A 730 -27.80 2.38 -23.44
N PRO A 731 -28.94 2.09 -22.77
CA PRO A 731 -29.08 1.35 -21.51
C PRO A 731 -29.47 -0.13 -21.69
N LEU A 732 -29.16 -0.93 -20.66
CA LEU A 732 -29.73 -2.27 -20.47
C LEU A 732 -31.26 -2.21 -20.27
N SER A 733 -32.02 -2.31 -21.36
CA SER A 733 -33.48 -2.51 -21.34
C SER A 733 -33.98 -3.65 -22.24
N THR A 734 -33.09 -4.36 -22.94
CA THR A 734 -33.46 -5.29 -24.02
C THR A 734 -32.70 -6.62 -24.06
N LEU A 735 -31.80 -6.91 -23.10
CA LEU A 735 -31.31 -8.28 -22.92
C LEU A 735 -32.43 -9.13 -22.27
N PRO A 736 -32.68 -10.36 -22.76
CA PRO A 736 -33.70 -11.23 -22.17
C PRO A 736 -33.28 -11.58 -20.74
N VAL A 737 -34.01 -11.02 -19.78
CA VAL A 737 -33.91 -11.38 -18.37
C VAL A 737 -34.19 -12.88 -18.25
N ILE A 738 -33.25 -13.64 -17.67
CA ILE A 738 -33.55 -14.98 -17.16
C ILE A 738 -34.64 -14.76 -16.11
N SER A 739 -35.85 -15.24 -16.40
CA SER A 739 -37.08 -14.84 -15.71
C SER A 739 -36.89 -14.80 -14.20
N ILE A 740 -37.01 -13.61 -13.61
CA ILE A 740 -37.54 -13.51 -12.27
C ILE A 740 -38.93 -14.15 -12.35
N GLN A 741 -39.21 -15.14 -11.50
CA GLN A 741 -40.54 -15.75 -11.48
C GLN A 741 -41.50 -14.77 -10.79
N ASP A 742 -42.18 -13.96 -11.60
CA ASP A 742 -43.29 -13.12 -11.15
C ASP A 742 -44.53 -14.02 -11.01
N ASP A 743 -44.84 -14.44 -9.77
CA ASP A 743 -46.14 -15.01 -9.44
C ASP A 743 -47.24 -13.93 -9.44
N PRO A 744 -48.51 -14.29 -9.76
CA PRO A 744 -49.56 -13.31 -10.06
C PRO A 744 -50.07 -12.55 -8.83
N PRO A 745 -50.59 -11.32 -9.00
CA PRO A 745 -50.94 -10.44 -7.89
C PRO A 745 -52.27 -10.81 -7.23
N CYS A 746 -52.24 -11.13 -5.93
CA CYS A 746 -53.44 -11.16 -5.10
C CYS A 746 -53.72 -9.76 -4.53
N SER A 747 -54.94 -9.24 -4.74
CA SER A 747 -55.32 -7.89 -4.32
C SER A 747 -56.23 -7.91 -3.09
N THR A 748 -55.75 -7.36 -1.97
CA THR A 748 -56.55 -6.58 -1.01
C THR A 748 -55.63 -5.65 -0.21
N ALA A 749 -56.17 -4.53 0.26
CA ALA A 749 -55.39 -3.35 0.64
C ALA A 749 -54.97 -3.28 2.12
N LEU A 750 -54.15 -2.25 2.43
CA LEU A 750 -53.53 -1.89 3.72
C LEU A 750 -52.22 -2.68 3.97
N SER A 751 -51.01 -2.12 3.77
CA SER A 751 -50.57 -0.73 3.99
C SER A 751 -49.42 -0.30 3.07
N ARG A 752 -49.29 1.02 2.80
CA ARG A 752 -48.15 1.60 2.07
C ARG A 752 -46.98 1.86 3.03
N GLU A 753 -46.21 0.83 3.35
CA GLU A 753 -44.88 1.07 3.95
C GLU A 753 -43.83 1.23 2.84
N ARG A 754 -43.31 2.46 2.72
CA ARG A 754 -42.12 2.74 1.92
C ARG A 754 -40.91 2.27 2.72
N HIS A 755 -40.20 1.25 2.22
CA HIS A 755 -38.88 0.88 2.73
C HIS A 755 -37.82 1.93 2.33
N GLU A 756 -37.87 3.09 2.97
CA GLU A 756 -36.83 4.11 2.96
C GLU A 756 -36.21 4.20 4.37
N ALA A 757 -34.90 3.95 4.44
CA ALA A 757 -34.07 3.92 5.66
C ALA A 757 -34.42 2.81 6.70
N PRO A 758 -33.45 2.41 7.56
CA PRO A 758 -33.79 1.72 8.80
C PRO A 758 -34.67 2.66 9.66
N PRO A 759 -35.79 2.20 10.22
CA PRO A 759 -36.63 3.06 11.07
C PRO A 759 -35.81 3.62 12.23
N GLU A 760 -36.06 4.88 12.57
CA GLU A 760 -35.44 5.52 13.72
C GLU A 760 -35.85 4.77 14.99
N LEU A 761 -34.88 4.53 15.87
CA LEU A 761 -35.14 3.82 17.11
C LEU A 761 -35.96 4.71 18.04
N THR A 762 -37.13 4.23 18.42
CA THR A 762 -38.05 4.87 19.36
C THR A 762 -38.30 3.92 20.53
N ALA A 763 -38.98 4.38 21.58
CA ALA A 763 -39.38 3.53 22.71
C ALA A 763 -40.30 2.35 22.31
N LEU A 764 -40.82 2.31 21.08
CA LEU A 764 -41.66 1.24 20.54
C LEU A 764 -40.90 0.28 19.60
N SER A 765 -39.61 0.50 19.37
CA SER A 765 -38.81 -0.37 18.50
C SER A 765 -38.62 -1.77 19.10
N THR A 766 -38.86 -2.82 18.30
CA THR A 766 -38.77 -4.20 18.79
C THR A 766 -37.32 -4.61 19.04
N ALA A 767 -37.09 -5.57 19.93
CA ALA A 767 -35.76 -6.12 20.19
C ALA A 767 -35.07 -6.64 18.91
N GLN A 768 -35.85 -7.14 17.93
CA GLN A 768 -35.34 -7.56 16.63
C GLN A 768 -34.89 -6.38 15.75
N GLN A 769 -35.60 -5.25 15.78
CA GLN A 769 -35.17 -4.02 15.08
C GLN A 769 -33.89 -3.45 15.69
N VAL A 770 -33.82 -3.35 17.03
CA VAL A 770 -32.62 -2.92 17.76
C VAL A 770 -31.42 -3.81 17.42
N ARG A 771 -31.58 -5.14 17.50
CA ARG A 771 -30.54 -6.11 17.19
C ARG A 771 -30.08 -6.06 15.73
N THR A 772 -31.00 -5.85 14.79
CA THR A 772 -30.67 -5.74 13.36
C THR A 772 -29.82 -4.49 13.08
N ARG A 773 -30.21 -3.34 13.66
CA ARG A 773 -29.45 -2.09 13.55
C ARG A 773 -28.08 -2.17 14.22
N GLU A 774 -27.98 -2.86 15.37
CA GLU A 774 -26.69 -3.15 16.02
C GLU A 774 -25.76 -3.96 15.11
N ILE A 775 -26.25 -5.05 14.52
CA ILE A 775 -25.45 -5.92 13.66
C ILE A 775 -24.94 -5.14 12.44
N GLY A 776 -25.78 -4.29 11.82
CA GLY A 776 -25.36 -3.36 10.78
C GLY A 776 -24.23 -2.43 11.25
N SER A 777 -24.45 -1.71 12.36
CA SER A 777 -23.50 -0.72 12.90
C SER A 777 -22.14 -1.33 13.23
N LEU A 778 -22.09 -2.56 13.77
CA LEU A 778 -20.84 -3.27 14.05
C LEU A 778 -20.09 -3.67 12.77
N GLY A 779 -20.78 -4.09 11.72
CA GLY A 779 -20.13 -4.42 10.45
C GLY A 779 -19.60 -3.20 9.70
N GLU A 780 -20.36 -2.10 9.69
CA GLU A 780 -19.88 -0.82 9.14
C GLU A 780 -18.67 -0.31 9.94
N LEU A 781 -18.68 -0.39 11.28
CA LEU A 781 -17.52 -0.07 12.12
C LEU A 781 -16.30 -0.93 11.78
N PHE A 782 -16.48 -2.23 11.53
CA PHE A 782 -15.41 -3.13 11.11
C PHE A 782 -14.78 -2.66 9.80
N VAL A 783 -15.61 -2.36 8.79
CA VAL A 783 -15.15 -1.91 7.45
C VAL A 783 -14.49 -0.53 7.52
N HIS A 784 -15.08 0.44 8.23
CA HIS A 784 -14.48 1.75 8.46
C HIS A 784 -13.11 1.64 9.14
N THR A 785 -13.00 0.83 10.19
CA THR A 785 -11.73 0.61 10.92
C THR A 785 -10.70 -0.11 10.05
N LEU A 786 -11.14 -1.04 9.19
CA LEU A 786 -10.27 -1.74 8.26
C LEU A 786 -9.71 -0.78 7.20
N PHE A 787 -10.56 0.01 6.53
CA PHE A 787 -10.14 0.97 5.50
C PHE A 787 -9.20 2.05 6.03
N GLY A 788 -9.43 2.57 7.25
CA GLY A 788 -8.54 3.53 7.89
C GLY A 788 -7.11 3.02 8.20
N ARG A 789 -6.79 1.77 7.86
CA ARG A 789 -5.42 1.19 7.92
C ARG A 789 -4.74 1.09 6.56
N TYR A 790 -5.49 1.22 5.46
CA TYR A 790 -5.04 0.89 4.10
C TYR A 790 -5.30 2.00 3.07
N ILE A 791 -6.03 3.05 3.43
CA ILE A 791 -6.37 4.19 2.58
C ILE A 791 -5.96 5.47 3.33
N ASP A 792 -5.03 6.24 2.78
CA ASP A 792 -4.31 7.30 3.51
C ASP A 792 -5.19 8.54 3.82
N ASP A 793 -6.17 8.85 2.97
CA ASP A 793 -7.11 9.97 3.13
C ASP A 793 -8.51 9.53 3.63
N TRP A 794 -8.64 8.29 4.10
CA TRP A 794 -9.90 7.76 4.62
C TRP A 794 -10.33 8.47 5.92
N SER A 795 -11.59 8.89 5.98
CA SER A 795 -12.16 9.57 7.13
C SER A 795 -13.63 9.20 7.36
N PHE A 796 -14.20 9.67 8.48
CA PHE A 796 -15.63 9.51 8.77
C PHE A 796 -16.52 10.24 7.74
N GLU A 797 -16.00 11.17 6.95
CA GLU A 797 -16.75 11.83 5.88
C GLU A 797 -17.11 10.85 4.75
N ASN A 798 -16.30 9.79 4.56
CA ASN A 798 -16.57 8.71 3.62
C ASN A 798 -17.63 7.72 4.11
N TRP A 799 -18.00 7.79 5.41
CA TRP A 799 -19.07 6.99 5.99
C TRP A 799 -20.41 7.69 5.73
N THR A 800 -21.17 7.17 4.76
CA THR A 800 -22.40 7.76 4.19
C THR A 800 -23.70 7.08 4.64
N SER A 801 -23.61 6.07 5.51
CA SER A 801 -24.75 5.52 6.28
C SER A 801 -25.08 6.37 7.53
N LYS A 802 -26.35 6.38 7.95
CA LYS A 802 -26.76 6.99 9.23
C LYS A 802 -26.19 6.28 10.46
N LEU A 803 -25.74 5.02 10.36
CA LEU A 803 -25.24 4.27 11.52
C LEU A 803 -23.90 4.79 12.07
N ARG A 804 -23.24 5.74 11.37
CA ARG A 804 -22.03 6.43 11.85
C ARG A 804 -22.24 7.18 13.18
N VAL A 805 -23.47 7.61 13.49
CA VAL A 805 -23.79 8.30 14.77
C VAL A 805 -23.59 7.41 15.99
N GLU A 806 -23.86 6.11 15.84
CA GLU A 806 -23.72 5.11 16.90
C GLU A 806 -22.24 4.93 17.31
N ASN A 807 -21.33 5.38 16.45
CA ASN A 807 -19.88 5.40 16.67
C ASN A 807 -19.34 6.78 17.09
N GLY A 808 -20.22 7.77 17.29
CA GLY A 808 -19.89 9.10 17.81
C GLY A 808 -19.53 10.14 16.76
N TYR A 809 -19.76 9.84 15.48
CA TYR A 809 -19.58 10.80 14.38
C TYR A 809 -20.85 11.65 14.17
N GLN A 810 -20.70 12.78 13.47
CA GLN A 810 -21.84 13.65 13.15
C GLN A 810 -22.89 12.92 12.29
N PRO A 811 -24.19 13.22 12.40
CA PRO A 811 -25.22 12.62 11.54
C PRO A 811 -24.92 12.77 10.04
N PHE A 812 -25.33 11.78 9.24
CA PHE A 812 -25.36 11.91 7.79
C PHE A 812 -26.67 12.59 7.39
N THR A 813 -26.58 13.71 6.66
CA THR A 813 -27.70 14.63 6.42
C THR A 813 -28.23 14.62 4.98
N LEU A 814 -27.61 13.87 4.07
CA LEU A 814 -28.07 13.72 2.69
C LEU A 814 -29.06 12.54 2.57
N PRO A 815 -29.84 12.45 1.47
CA PRO A 815 -30.80 11.37 1.29
C PRO A 815 -30.11 9.99 1.17
N GLU A 816 -30.12 9.23 2.25
CA GLU A 816 -29.47 7.91 2.40
C GLU A 816 -29.78 6.94 1.24
N GLY A 817 -30.99 6.99 0.66
CA GLY A 817 -31.36 6.19 -0.51
C GLY A 817 -30.60 6.51 -1.82
N GLN A 818 -29.71 7.50 -1.83
CA GLN A 818 -28.84 7.87 -2.96
C GLN A 818 -27.36 7.47 -2.75
N PHE A 819 -27.02 6.89 -1.60
CA PHE A 819 -25.65 6.54 -1.24
C PHE A 819 -25.58 5.06 -0.81
N ALA A 820 -24.38 4.47 -0.91
CA ALA A 820 -24.06 3.24 -0.19
C ALA A 820 -23.60 3.59 1.25
N ASP A 821 -23.31 2.60 2.08
CA ASP A 821 -22.88 2.83 3.47
C ASP A 821 -21.55 3.60 3.54
N PHE A 822 -20.70 3.45 2.51
CA PHE A 822 -19.54 4.30 2.28
C PHE A 822 -19.45 4.80 0.82
N THR A 823 -19.01 6.04 0.66
CA THR A 823 -18.67 6.64 -0.63
C THR A 823 -17.28 7.28 -0.57
N TYR A 824 -16.37 6.80 -1.43
CA TYR A 824 -14.96 7.20 -1.43
C TYR A 824 -14.45 7.42 -2.87
N LEU A 825 -13.93 8.61 -3.15
CA LEU A 825 -13.29 8.94 -4.43
C LEU A 825 -11.80 8.59 -4.37
N ASP A 826 -11.36 7.58 -5.13
CA ASP A 826 -10.01 7.02 -5.03
C ASP A 826 -8.96 7.85 -5.78
N ARG A 827 -8.57 8.98 -5.18
CA ARG A 827 -7.63 9.95 -5.76
C ARG A 827 -6.20 9.41 -5.85
N SER A 828 -5.78 8.61 -4.88
CA SER A 828 -4.45 7.99 -4.77
C SER A 828 -4.35 6.67 -5.55
N GLY A 829 -5.43 5.89 -5.59
CA GLY A 829 -5.44 4.50 -6.04
C GLY A 829 -5.35 3.49 -4.89
N ASP A 830 -5.57 3.92 -3.65
CA ASP A 830 -5.42 3.11 -2.44
C ASP A 830 -6.58 2.11 -2.28
N MET A 831 -7.82 2.51 -2.60
CA MET A 831 -8.95 1.57 -2.61
C MET A 831 -8.75 0.49 -3.69
N ARG A 832 -8.31 0.90 -4.89
CA ARG A 832 -7.89 -0.03 -5.94
C ARG A 832 -6.78 -0.98 -5.45
N ALA A 833 -5.75 -0.47 -4.78
CA ALA A 833 -4.64 -1.26 -4.28
C ALA A 833 -5.08 -2.24 -3.17
N PHE A 834 -5.90 -1.78 -2.22
CA PHE A 834 -6.50 -2.61 -1.17
C PHE A 834 -7.26 -3.80 -1.77
N LEU A 835 -8.12 -3.55 -2.75
CA LEU A 835 -8.91 -4.60 -3.40
C LEU A 835 -8.05 -5.58 -4.20
N GLN A 836 -6.98 -5.10 -4.86
CA GLN A 836 -5.99 -5.97 -5.51
C GLN A 836 -5.25 -6.87 -4.53
N VAL A 837 -4.82 -6.34 -3.38
CA VAL A 837 -4.18 -7.13 -2.29
C VAL A 837 -5.17 -8.12 -1.67
N ALA A 838 -6.46 -7.79 -1.66
CA ALA A 838 -7.56 -8.66 -1.26
C ALA A 838 -7.93 -9.74 -2.30
N GLY A 839 -7.24 -9.79 -3.46
CA GLY A 839 -7.51 -10.78 -4.51
C GLY A 839 -8.85 -10.56 -5.24
N VAL A 840 -9.43 -9.35 -5.12
CA VAL A 840 -10.68 -8.98 -5.77
C VAL A 840 -10.41 -8.62 -7.22
N GLU A 841 -11.18 -9.20 -8.14
CA GLU A 841 -11.08 -8.87 -9.55
C GLU A 841 -11.74 -7.52 -9.85
N LEU A 842 -10.96 -6.58 -10.38
CA LEU A 842 -11.40 -5.21 -10.66
C LEU A 842 -11.71 -5.02 -12.14
N ASN A 843 -12.67 -4.13 -12.44
CA ASN A 843 -12.83 -3.62 -13.80
C ASN A 843 -11.51 -2.92 -14.22
N PRO A 844 -10.87 -3.30 -15.33
CA PRO A 844 -9.63 -2.65 -15.79
C PRO A 844 -9.78 -1.16 -16.06
N GLU A 845 -10.99 -0.68 -16.37
CA GLU A 845 -11.29 0.73 -16.66
C GLU A 845 -11.38 1.62 -15.41
N TRP A 846 -11.55 1.02 -14.21
CA TRP A 846 -11.47 1.79 -12.97
C TRP A 846 -10.08 2.43 -12.83
N SER A 847 -10.03 3.67 -12.36
CA SER A 847 -8.84 4.54 -12.39
C SER A 847 -8.75 5.41 -11.13
N ARG A 848 -7.81 6.37 -11.09
CA ARG A 848 -7.67 7.35 -9.99
C ARG A 848 -8.75 8.45 -9.97
N SER A 849 -9.83 8.27 -10.73
CA SER A 849 -11.05 9.10 -10.69
C SER A 849 -12.29 8.28 -10.32
N THR A 850 -12.16 7.00 -9.98
CA THR A 850 -13.30 6.14 -9.67
C THR A 850 -13.79 6.38 -8.25
N THR A 851 -15.10 6.64 -8.12
CA THR A 851 -15.82 6.71 -6.85
C THR A 851 -16.31 5.31 -6.49
N TYR A 852 -15.84 4.79 -5.36
CA TYR A 852 -16.24 3.52 -4.79
C TYR A 852 -17.43 3.72 -3.86
N HIS A 853 -18.52 3.01 -4.17
CA HIS A 853 -19.75 2.93 -3.39
C HIS A 853 -19.76 1.55 -2.73
N VAL A 854 -19.49 1.51 -1.42
CA VAL A 854 -19.32 0.26 -0.67
C VAL A 854 -20.52 0.04 0.24
N GLU A 855 -21.26 -1.01 -0.04
CA GLU A 855 -22.37 -1.52 0.75
C GLU A 855 -21.87 -2.60 1.71
N VAL A 856 -22.25 -2.54 2.99
CA VAL A 856 -21.84 -3.51 4.01
C VAL A 856 -23.02 -4.38 4.42
N LYS A 857 -22.85 -5.70 4.29
CA LYS A 857 -23.85 -6.69 4.71
C LYS A 857 -23.28 -7.58 5.81
N THR A 858 -23.91 -7.56 6.98
CA THR A 858 -23.32 -8.13 8.20
C THR A 858 -24.11 -9.31 8.72
N THR A 859 -23.45 -10.43 9.00
CA THR A 859 -24.04 -11.57 9.71
C THR A 859 -23.26 -11.88 10.99
N THR A 860 -23.98 -12.34 12.03
CA THR A 860 -23.37 -12.86 13.26
C THR A 860 -22.95 -14.33 13.13
N VAL A 861 -23.43 -15.02 12.09
CA VAL A 861 -23.18 -16.43 11.78
C VAL A 861 -22.28 -16.53 10.52
N ASP A 862 -22.34 -17.64 9.78
CA ASP A 862 -21.45 -17.90 8.63
C ASP A 862 -21.76 -17.07 7.36
N ASP A 863 -21.00 -17.32 6.30
CA ASP A 863 -21.09 -16.63 5.01
C ASP A 863 -22.13 -17.24 4.04
N LYS A 864 -22.87 -18.27 4.44
CA LYS A 864 -23.82 -19.01 3.59
C LYS A 864 -25.27 -18.57 3.73
N GLU A 865 -25.61 -17.83 4.78
CA GLU A 865 -26.94 -17.21 4.92
C GLU A 865 -27.20 -16.26 3.73
N PRO A 866 -28.44 -16.12 3.24
CA PRO A 866 -28.77 -15.05 2.29
C PRO A 866 -28.65 -13.67 2.95
N PHE A 867 -28.36 -12.64 2.13
CA PHE A 867 -28.40 -11.24 2.58
C PHE A 867 -29.43 -10.44 1.79
N PHE A 868 -30.01 -9.41 2.41
CA PHE A 868 -31.08 -8.62 1.81
C PHE A 868 -30.56 -7.31 1.21
N VAL A 869 -31.07 -6.94 0.04
CA VAL A 869 -30.79 -5.66 -0.62
C VAL A 869 -32.10 -4.97 -1.03
N SER A 870 -32.13 -3.64 -0.96
CA SER A 870 -33.31 -2.86 -1.34
C SER A 870 -33.39 -2.66 -2.87
N GLN A 871 -34.56 -2.27 -3.38
CA GLN A 871 -34.72 -1.91 -4.79
C GLN A 871 -33.74 -0.80 -5.22
N ASN A 872 -33.50 0.19 -4.36
CA ASN A 872 -32.56 1.28 -4.64
C ASN A 872 -31.13 0.78 -4.74
N GLN A 873 -30.72 -0.17 -3.88
CA GLN A 873 -29.41 -0.81 -3.95
C GLN A 873 -29.25 -1.58 -5.27
N VAL A 874 -30.26 -2.35 -5.69
CA VAL A 874 -30.26 -3.01 -7.02
C VAL A 874 -30.17 -2.01 -8.17
N ASN A 875 -30.86 -0.87 -8.06
CA ASN A 875 -30.79 0.18 -9.07
C ASN A 875 -29.39 0.81 -9.17
N MET A 876 -28.72 1.08 -8.03
CA MET A 876 -27.34 1.60 -8.01
C MET A 876 -26.33 0.59 -8.54
N MET A 877 -26.48 -0.70 -8.18
CA MET A 877 -25.65 -1.77 -8.74
C MET A 877 -25.78 -1.84 -10.27
N ARG A 878 -27.00 -1.69 -10.80
CA ARG A 878 -27.27 -1.69 -12.25
C ARG A 878 -26.71 -0.44 -12.94
N SER A 879 -26.86 0.75 -12.34
CA SER A 879 -26.38 2.00 -12.96
C SER A 879 -24.86 2.08 -13.06
N TYR A 880 -24.14 1.56 -12.05
CA TYR A 880 -22.68 1.61 -12.01
C TYR A 880 -21.99 0.36 -12.58
N ALA A 881 -22.75 -0.64 -13.05
CA ALA A 881 -22.20 -1.91 -13.55
C ALA A 881 -21.16 -1.75 -14.67
N ASN A 882 -21.32 -0.72 -15.52
CA ASN A 882 -20.42 -0.41 -16.64
C ASN A 882 -19.86 1.02 -16.56
N ASP A 883 -19.87 1.65 -15.38
CA ASP A 883 -19.33 3.01 -15.22
C ASP A 883 -17.83 2.94 -14.86
N PRO A 884 -16.92 3.53 -15.66
CA PRO A 884 -15.49 3.59 -15.31
C PRO A 884 -15.22 4.51 -14.11
N ASN A 885 -16.09 5.47 -13.82
CA ASN A 885 -15.96 6.45 -12.74
C ASN A 885 -16.76 6.10 -11.48
N ASN A 886 -17.61 5.06 -11.50
CA ASN A 886 -18.35 4.61 -10.32
C ASN A 886 -18.26 3.08 -10.16
N ALA A 887 -17.82 2.63 -9.00
CA ALA A 887 -17.67 1.21 -8.66
C ALA A 887 -18.60 0.84 -7.50
N TYR A 888 -19.65 0.04 -7.75
CA TYR A 888 -20.46 -0.53 -6.66
C TYR A 888 -19.86 -1.84 -6.18
N ILE A 889 -19.68 -1.97 -4.87
CA ILE A 889 -19.09 -3.14 -4.19
C ILE A 889 -19.96 -3.52 -3.01
N ILE A 890 -20.22 -4.82 -2.82
CA ILE A 890 -20.78 -5.35 -1.57
C ILE A 890 -19.66 -6.00 -0.77
N MET A 891 -19.45 -5.52 0.46
CA MET A 891 -18.58 -6.13 1.46
C MET A 891 -19.41 -6.87 2.49
N ARG A 892 -19.30 -8.19 2.49
CA ARG A 892 -19.98 -9.08 3.42
C ARG A 892 -19.07 -9.38 4.61
N VAL A 893 -19.49 -8.94 5.81
CA VAL A 893 -18.80 -9.19 7.09
C VAL A 893 -19.57 -10.28 7.83
N SER A 894 -19.00 -11.47 7.91
CA SER A 894 -19.61 -12.61 8.61
C SER A 894 -18.86 -12.93 9.91
N GLN A 895 -19.56 -13.54 10.87
CA GLN A 895 -19.09 -13.77 12.23
C GLN A 895 -18.60 -12.47 12.95
N VAL A 896 -19.30 -11.34 12.76
CA VAL A 896 -18.83 -10.00 13.22
C VAL A 896 -18.53 -9.90 14.72
N ASN A 897 -19.20 -10.70 15.56
CA ASN A 897 -19.00 -10.74 17.02
C ASN A 897 -17.85 -11.69 17.46
N ASN A 898 -17.25 -12.45 16.53
CA ASN A 898 -16.16 -13.39 16.80
C ASN A 898 -14.80 -12.65 16.82
N GLU A 899 -13.79 -13.21 17.47
CA GLU A 899 -12.43 -12.62 17.49
C GLU A 899 -11.82 -12.54 16.09
N SER A 900 -12.23 -13.43 15.19
CA SER A 900 -11.76 -13.49 13.81
C SER A 900 -12.91 -13.54 12.79
N PRO A 901 -13.53 -12.40 12.46
CA PRO A 901 -14.54 -12.28 11.40
C PRO A 901 -14.03 -12.75 10.03
N GLU A 902 -14.97 -13.00 9.13
CA GLU A 902 -14.69 -13.24 7.71
C GLU A 902 -15.18 -12.06 6.87
N LEU A 903 -14.40 -11.70 5.86
CA LEU A 903 -14.71 -10.62 4.91
C LEU A 903 -14.71 -11.19 3.50
N LYS A 904 -15.81 -10.99 2.79
CA LYS A 904 -15.97 -11.36 1.37
C LYS A 904 -16.40 -10.14 0.57
N CYS A 905 -15.84 -9.97 -0.62
CA CYS A 905 -16.04 -8.76 -1.42
C CYS A 905 -16.57 -9.11 -2.81
N TYR A 906 -17.78 -8.65 -3.13
CA TYR A 906 -18.44 -8.83 -4.42
C TYR A 906 -18.24 -7.56 -5.26
N SER A 907 -17.21 -7.56 -6.11
CA SER A 907 -16.94 -6.50 -7.09
C SER A 907 -17.89 -6.59 -8.28
N ASN A 908 -18.62 -5.50 -8.56
CA ASN A 908 -19.65 -5.43 -9.59
C ASN A 908 -20.74 -6.51 -9.41
N PRO A 909 -21.56 -6.40 -8.34
CA PRO A 909 -22.57 -7.40 -8.00
C PRO A 909 -23.67 -7.56 -9.07
N TRP A 910 -23.93 -6.53 -9.89
CA TRP A 910 -24.86 -6.65 -11.02
C TRP A 910 -24.31 -7.55 -12.13
N LEU A 911 -23.01 -7.45 -12.46
CA LEU A 911 -22.38 -8.37 -13.40
C LEU A 911 -22.34 -9.81 -12.85
N LEU A 912 -22.03 -9.98 -11.56
CA LEU A 912 -22.10 -11.29 -10.88
C LEU A 912 -23.52 -11.88 -10.88
N HIS A 913 -24.55 -11.04 -10.88
CA HIS A 913 -25.94 -11.48 -11.05
C HIS A 913 -26.22 -11.97 -12.46
N LEU A 914 -25.85 -11.19 -13.50
CA LEU A 914 -25.99 -11.58 -14.90
C LEU A 914 -25.19 -12.85 -15.26
N GLU A 915 -24.08 -13.09 -14.55
CA GLU A 915 -23.25 -14.29 -14.70
C GLU A 915 -23.86 -15.55 -14.04
N GLY A 916 -24.83 -15.38 -13.14
CA GLY A 916 -25.48 -16.44 -12.36
C GLY A 916 -24.78 -16.77 -11.03
N THR A 917 -23.68 -16.09 -10.69
CA THR A 917 -22.94 -16.26 -9.43
C THR A 917 -23.76 -15.76 -8.24
N LEU A 918 -24.48 -14.64 -8.40
CA LEU A 918 -25.44 -14.13 -7.42
C LEU A 918 -26.88 -14.27 -7.92
N GLN A 919 -27.72 -14.94 -7.14
CA GLN A 919 -29.14 -15.13 -7.43
C GLN A 919 -29.96 -14.18 -6.56
N PHE A 920 -30.87 -13.42 -7.17
CA PHE A 920 -31.71 -12.43 -6.51
C PHE A 920 -33.15 -12.95 -6.53
N ALA A 921 -33.66 -13.42 -5.39
CA ALA A 921 -35.04 -13.84 -5.23
C ALA A 921 -35.91 -12.69 -4.68
N SER A 922 -37.13 -12.56 -5.18
CA SER A 922 -38.09 -11.55 -4.70
C SER A 922 -38.95 -12.14 -3.59
N ALA A 923 -38.74 -11.69 -2.35
CA ALA A 923 -39.56 -12.04 -1.19
C ALA A 923 -39.58 -10.84 -0.23
N SER A 924 -40.60 -9.98 -0.36
CA SER A 924 -40.74 -8.71 0.40
C SER A 924 -39.55 -7.74 0.28
N GLY A 925 -38.70 -7.95 -0.73
CA GLY A 925 -37.37 -7.36 -0.90
C GLY A 925 -36.50 -8.33 -1.71
N TYR A 926 -35.30 -7.92 -2.13
CA TYR A 926 -34.40 -8.83 -2.83
C TYR A 926 -33.53 -9.60 -1.84
N GLN A 927 -33.68 -10.91 -1.84
CA GLN A 927 -32.85 -11.83 -1.08
C GLN A 927 -31.76 -12.39 -2.00
N VAL A 928 -30.50 -12.13 -1.65
CA VAL A 928 -29.33 -12.47 -2.47
C VAL A 928 -28.67 -13.73 -1.93
N TYR A 929 -28.53 -14.70 -2.83
CA TYR A 929 -27.89 -15.99 -2.60
C TYR A 929 -26.65 -16.12 -3.49
N GLU A 930 -25.65 -16.85 -3.03
CA GLU A 930 -24.55 -17.32 -3.87
C GLU A 930 -24.89 -18.70 -4.43
N ALA A 931 -24.72 -18.87 -5.74
CA ALA A 931 -25.08 -20.13 -6.40
C ALA A 931 -24.21 -21.28 -5.85
N ARG A 932 -24.85 -22.35 -5.33
CA ARG A 932 -24.14 -23.54 -4.89
C ARG A 932 -23.58 -24.27 -6.12
N LEU A 933 -22.29 -24.58 -6.11
CA LEU A 933 -21.66 -25.50 -7.05
C LEU A 933 -22.31 -26.88 -6.94
N SER A 934 -23.27 -27.18 -7.80
CA SER A 934 -23.55 -28.57 -8.17
C SER A 934 -22.33 -29.09 -8.93
N ALA A 935 -21.75 -30.19 -8.45
CA ALA A 935 -20.77 -30.93 -9.24
C ALA A 935 -21.44 -31.35 -10.57
N PRO A 936 -20.72 -31.35 -11.70
CA PRO A 936 -21.29 -31.75 -12.97
C PRO A 936 -21.76 -33.21 -12.88
N THR A 937 -23.07 -33.41 -12.91
CA THR A 937 -23.66 -34.71 -13.21
C THR A 937 -23.27 -35.06 -14.65
N HIS A 938 -22.55 -36.16 -14.82
CA HIS A 938 -22.33 -36.75 -16.13
C HIS A 938 -23.67 -37.26 -16.68
N ASP A 939 -24.15 -36.61 -17.75
CA ASP A 939 -25.01 -37.14 -18.81
C ASP A 939 -24.64 -36.40 -20.12
#